data_AF-A0A817F1N4-F1
#
_entry.id   AF-A0A817F1N4-F1
#
_cell.length_a   1.000
_cell.length_b   1.000
_cell.length_c   1.000
_cell.angle_alpha   90.00
_cell.angle_beta   90.00
_cell.angle_gamma   90.00
#
_symmetry.space_group_name_H-M   'P 1'
#
loop_
_entity.id
_entity.type
_entity.pdbx_description
1 polymer ?
#
loop_
_entity_poly.entity_id
_entity_poly.type
_entity_poly.pdbx_seq_one_letter_code
_entity_poly.pdbx_strand_id
1 'polypeptide(L)'
;MKQVSSFTDLSNDLFFEIFDYLDVLDLFQAFFNLNQRFNLLIIDRHNCFQANMISLKSYEFSIYKNFILPQIACYIRYLSISDELNYLQIILRSISLTNLLSIRLYHVKLNELRIILNHCQLKSISIDTNHIQNEKHLNEIFKILFNQQLDLRSMQCHFHTNLYFVEEKNKLSKLRRVIIDCDCFSSDFIVLISQLRELRHLSARINDYNREYMDKDIDHLTGNESLRSLILHIENIELERLLLIFSLMINLRIVDLNGTIDFDISHLLELERNYTSFRYMNYKFLSLSVLYVIGLSFFLNGFLLTRRVILQNSIGTIPSSIPIEFNQVILIVIDALRYDFIKPNNASINNNYLNQMSFVQELLETKPKQSVLFRLIADPPTTTLQRLKALTTGTLPTFIDMSYNFIGYEIEEDNILNQLIKTPYQRNISLLGDDTWLALYPNIKFKDLYVYPSFDVHDLDTVDNGILKHLWTVIENTTRHEQLSFIIAHFLGVDHCGHRYGPLHIEMKRKLNQMDDVIRNISLSFNKSNSSSLLMVIGDHGMTQQGDHGGDELNEIETAMFIYTNKPNYFSLSQQNEKSVSQIDLVPTLSWFLHTLIPFSSLGMMIIDIIPVEQRYVAMKLNFEQIEIYLKQISLTLPLSDKLQELRANLRTIFISFDRERNLTMIENLFNEFKFELQTHFRLQWSTFNVFRIIVGLVLMLLSCLIFILIYLKLFTILINYGNMIFNISLVLMYFTISFSNSFIINEAMCLYFLLQTIILISKRKILQKVLLSFLLFLTRAFLICREEQQPYCIDPIWLIKKLSDTSDYFLSFMAAIVWLIILILTCNYLDFLPYISYISVVGYWFNISYTLSIFYLSIIIQICFVLLNPNRFDKLIYSILIFVVGYRFSFVIFLQYFFYHIVLNDNNQSFSLLLSILADYFFYATGHQPVLSQIRWTAAFPTQNSSLNVYLSLIINSLIVRGIFVLIETFSGQILNVIFIRKMYQKKYQKALFKKVFIIDCFKLMIISLSVFILRRHLMLWKIFCPRFLFQLVGFIIKWLFVILTIKL
;
A
#
# COMPACT_ATOMS: atom_id res chain seq x y z
N MET A 1 -40.22 -66.96 14.01
CA MET A 1 -39.23 -67.73 13.23
C MET A 1 -39.94 -68.91 12.59
N LYS A 2 -40.06 -68.92 11.25
CA LYS A 2 -40.55 -70.12 10.53
C LYS A 2 -39.43 -71.17 10.62
N GLN A 3 -39.75 -72.39 11.04
CA GLN A 3 -38.81 -73.51 10.96
C GLN A 3 -38.46 -73.74 9.49
N VAL A 4 -37.22 -73.43 9.11
CA VAL A 4 -36.63 -73.87 7.84
C VAL A 4 -36.37 -75.36 7.99
N SER A 5 -37.30 -76.18 7.51
CA SER A 5 -37.16 -77.64 7.54
C SER A 5 -36.50 -78.18 6.27
N SER A 6 -36.36 -77.35 5.22
CA SER A 6 -35.72 -77.74 3.96
C SER A 6 -34.95 -76.58 3.32
N PHE A 7 -33.90 -76.89 2.56
CA PHE A 7 -33.03 -75.90 1.91
C PHE A 7 -33.77 -75.04 0.86
N THR A 8 -34.94 -75.50 0.39
CA THR A 8 -35.80 -74.75 -0.55
C THR A 8 -36.49 -73.53 0.07
N ASP A 9 -36.51 -73.46 1.40
CA ASP A 9 -37.21 -72.40 2.15
C ASP A 9 -36.34 -71.16 2.40
N LEU A 10 -35.06 -71.15 1.97
CA LEU A 10 -34.16 -70.00 2.07
C LEU A 10 -34.57 -68.87 1.11
N SER A 11 -34.51 -67.62 1.58
CA SER A 11 -34.71 -66.43 0.74
C SER A 11 -33.52 -66.22 -0.20
N ASN A 12 -33.77 -65.60 -1.36
CA ASN A 12 -32.71 -65.31 -2.33
C ASN A 12 -31.59 -64.47 -1.70
N ASP A 13 -31.91 -63.50 -0.85
CA ASP A 13 -30.91 -62.63 -0.21
C ASP A 13 -29.94 -63.40 0.70
N LEU A 14 -30.45 -64.32 1.53
CA LEU A 14 -29.60 -65.16 2.40
C LEU A 14 -28.79 -66.17 1.58
N PHE A 15 -29.36 -66.65 0.48
CA PHE A 15 -28.68 -67.52 -0.46
C PHE A 15 -27.54 -66.80 -1.18
N PHE A 16 -27.73 -65.52 -1.56
CA PHE A 16 -26.69 -64.70 -2.17
C PHE A 16 -25.57 -64.33 -1.19
N GLU A 17 -25.88 -64.06 0.07
CA GLU A 17 -24.86 -63.80 1.09
C GLU A 17 -23.95 -65.02 1.30
N ILE A 18 -24.47 -66.25 1.22
CA ILE A 18 -23.67 -67.48 1.27
C ILE A 18 -22.72 -67.61 0.05
N PHE A 19 -23.15 -67.14 -1.13
CA PHE A 19 -22.35 -67.20 -2.36
C PHE A 19 -21.18 -66.21 -2.38
N ASP A 20 -21.28 -65.10 -1.67
CA ASP A 20 -20.19 -64.12 -1.57
C ASP A 20 -19.02 -64.63 -0.69
N TYR A 21 -19.26 -65.63 0.16
CA TYR A 21 -18.27 -66.15 1.13
C TYR A 21 -17.70 -67.54 0.81
N LEU A 22 -18.31 -68.32 -0.10
CA LEU A 22 -17.89 -69.70 -0.42
C LEU A 22 -17.34 -69.82 -1.84
N ASP A 23 -16.34 -70.69 -2.03
CA ASP A 23 -15.81 -71.00 -3.36
C ASP A 23 -16.84 -71.74 -4.20
N VAL A 24 -16.84 -71.51 -5.52
CA VAL A 24 -17.78 -72.15 -6.46
C VAL A 24 -17.63 -73.67 -6.42
N LEU A 25 -16.42 -74.19 -6.19
CA LEU A 25 -16.21 -75.64 -6.03
C LEU A 25 -16.90 -76.19 -4.77
N ASP A 26 -16.81 -75.48 -3.65
CA ASP A 26 -17.45 -75.88 -2.39
C ASP A 26 -18.98 -75.85 -2.51
N LEU A 27 -19.50 -74.79 -3.15
CA LEU A 27 -20.92 -74.66 -3.47
C LEU A 27 -21.39 -75.78 -4.40
N PHE A 28 -20.62 -76.10 -5.44
CA PHE A 28 -20.97 -77.17 -6.37
C PHE A 28 -20.93 -78.53 -5.67
N GLN A 29 -19.88 -78.85 -4.91
CA GLN A 29 -19.80 -80.12 -4.18
C GLN A 29 -20.95 -80.28 -3.17
N ALA A 30 -21.29 -79.21 -2.45
CA ALA A 30 -22.37 -79.24 -1.48
C ALA A 30 -23.77 -79.35 -2.12
N PHE A 31 -24.01 -78.71 -3.28
CA PHE A 31 -25.37 -78.49 -3.78
C PHE A 31 -25.69 -79.09 -5.15
N PHE A 32 -24.71 -79.58 -5.92
CA PHE A 32 -24.92 -80.07 -7.30
C PHE A 32 -25.96 -81.19 -7.38
N ASN A 33 -25.98 -82.11 -6.42
CA ASN A 33 -26.93 -83.23 -6.41
C ASN A 33 -28.26 -82.92 -5.71
N LEU A 34 -28.41 -81.74 -5.08
CA LEU A 34 -29.50 -81.47 -4.14
C LEU A 34 -30.57 -80.49 -4.66
N ASN A 35 -30.36 -79.76 -5.78
CA ASN A 35 -31.31 -78.68 -6.12
C ASN A 35 -31.35 -78.26 -7.61
N GLN A 36 -32.52 -78.36 -8.28
CA GLN A 36 -32.77 -77.76 -9.60
C GLN A 36 -32.64 -76.22 -9.60
N ARG A 37 -32.89 -75.56 -8.46
CA ARG A 37 -32.78 -74.09 -8.29
C ARG A 37 -31.34 -73.61 -8.35
N PHE A 38 -30.37 -74.42 -7.88
CA PHE A 38 -28.94 -74.12 -7.98
C PHE A 38 -28.47 -74.08 -9.44
N ASN A 39 -28.92 -75.04 -10.25
CA ASN A 39 -28.63 -75.06 -11.69
C ASN A 39 -29.19 -73.84 -12.43
N LEU A 40 -30.37 -73.33 -12.04
CA LEU A 40 -30.93 -72.10 -12.62
C LEU A 40 -30.15 -70.84 -12.23
N LEU A 41 -29.64 -70.77 -10.99
CA LEU A 41 -28.88 -69.62 -10.48
C LEU A 41 -27.46 -69.54 -11.05
N ILE A 42 -26.83 -70.69 -11.34
CA ILE A 42 -25.53 -70.76 -12.03
C ILE A 42 -25.61 -70.28 -13.49
N ILE A 43 -26.78 -70.41 -14.13
CA ILE A 43 -27.01 -70.03 -15.53
C ILE A 43 -27.42 -68.55 -15.68
N ASP A 44 -27.80 -67.87 -14.58
CA ASP A 44 -28.24 -66.47 -14.61
C ASP A 44 -27.10 -65.50 -14.99
N ARG A 45 -27.35 -64.68 -16.02
CA ARG A 45 -26.37 -63.77 -16.62
C ARG A 45 -26.05 -62.55 -15.76
N HIS A 46 -26.87 -62.27 -14.76
CA HIS A 46 -26.67 -61.12 -13.86
C HIS A 46 -25.68 -61.41 -12.74
N ASN A 47 -25.34 -62.68 -12.49
CA ASN A 47 -24.46 -63.09 -11.40
C ASN A 47 -22.99 -62.97 -11.78
N CYS A 48 -22.15 -62.50 -10.84
CA CYS A 48 -20.71 -62.38 -11.01
C CYS A 48 -20.03 -63.42 -10.12
N PHE A 49 -19.12 -64.21 -10.68
CA PHE A 49 -18.43 -65.26 -9.90
C PHE A 49 -16.96 -64.92 -9.65
N GLN A 50 -16.49 -65.27 -8.44
CA GLN A 50 -15.09 -65.36 -8.08
C GLN A 50 -14.67 -66.83 -8.15
N ALA A 51 -13.67 -67.15 -8.97
CA ALA A 51 -13.12 -68.49 -9.08
C ALA A 51 -11.77 -68.53 -8.36
N ASN A 52 -11.64 -69.35 -7.32
CA ASN A 52 -10.37 -69.57 -6.65
C ASN A 52 -9.90 -71.02 -6.87
N MET A 53 -8.76 -71.16 -7.54
CA MET A 53 -8.23 -72.43 -8.02
C MET A 53 -6.81 -72.68 -7.53
N ILE A 54 -6.34 -71.94 -6.52
CA ILE A 54 -4.98 -72.04 -6.00
C ILE A 54 -4.73 -73.41 -5.35
N SER A 55 -5.70 -73.93 -4.60
CA SER A 55 -5.56 -75.12 -3.75
C SER A 55 -6.17 -76.40 -4.34
N LEU A 56 -6.66 -76.37 -5.59
CA LEU A 56 -7.33 -77.52 -6.20
C LEU A 56 -6.34 -78.65 -6.50
N LYS A 57 -6.67 -79.85 -6.03
CA LYS A 57 -5.96 -81.07 -6.44
C LYS A 57 -6.31 -81.46 -7.88
N SER A 58 -5.50 -82.30 -8.51
CA SER A 58 -5.68 -82.69 -9.92
C SER A 58 -7.03 -83.31 -10.26
N TYR A 59 -7.61 -84.11 -9.36
CA TYR A 59 -8.95 -84.66 -9.56
C TYR A 59 -10.05 -83.59 -9.41
N GLU A 60 -9.93 -82.68 -8.46
CA GLU A 60 -10.90 -81.59 -8.21
C GLU A 60 -10.93 -80.61 -9.38
N PHE A 61 -9.75 -80.30 -9.92
CA PHE A 61 -9.62 -79.52 -11.13
C PHE A 61 -10.32 -80.16 -12.33
N SER A 62 -10.22 -81.50 -12.48
CA SER A 62 -10.88 -82.20 -13.59
C SER A 62 -12.42 -82.13 -13.50
N ILE A 63 -12.97 -82.19 -12.29
CA ILE A 63 -14.40 -82.02 -12.02
C ILE A 63 -14.81 -80.57 -12.31
N TYR A 64 -14.06 -79.61 -11.76
CA TYR A 64 -14.29 -78.19 -11.97
C TYR A 64 -14.29 -77.82 -13.46
N LYS A 65 -13.28 -78.30 -14.20
CA LYS A 65 -13.13 -78.07 -15.64
C LYS A 65 -14.29 -78.66 -16.46
N ASN A 66 -14.72 -79.88 -16.17
CA ASN A 66 -15.67 -80.58 -17.03
C ASN A 66 -17.13 -80.21 -16.73
N PHE A 67 -17.45 -79.86 -15.48
CA PHE A 67 -18.84 -79.66 -15.06
C PHE A 67 -19.17 -78.20 -14.67
N ILE A 68 -18.24 -77.49 -14.05
CA ILE A 68 -18.50 -76.16 -13.48
C ILE A 68 -18.11 -75.07 -14.48
N LEU A 69 -16.86 -75.10 -14.94
CA LEU A 69 -16.26 -74.09 -15.79
C LEU A 69 -17.06 -73.78 -17.07
N PRO A 70 -17.62 -74.76 -17.81
CA PRO A 70 -18.38 -74.47 -19.02
C PRO A 70 -19.69 -73.70 -18.74
N GLN A 71 -20.24 -73.82 -17.53
CA GLN A 71 -21.50 -73.17 -17.14
C GLN A 71 -21.29 -71.72 -16.71
N ILE A 72 -20.17 -71.42 -16.04
CA ILE A 72 -19.88 -70.09 -15.47
C ILE A 72 -18.81 -69.28 -16.23
N ALA A 73 -18.15 -69.87 -17.22
CA ALA A 73 -17.01 -69.30 -17.94
C ALA A 73 -17.21 -67.85 -18.42
N CYS A 74 -18.42 -67.47 -18.86
CA CYS A 74 -18.69 -66.11 -19.34
C CYS A 74 -18.91 -65.08 -18.23
N TYR A 75 -19.07 -65.50 -16.97
CA TYR A 75 -19.50 -64.66 -15.84
C TYR A 75 -18.44 -64.53 -14.74
N ILE A 76 -17.27 -65.16 -14.90
CA ILE A 76 -16.13 -65.01 -13.99
C ILE A 76 -15.53 -63.62 -14.17
N ARG A 77 -15.58 -62.80 -13.10
CA ARG A 77 -14.96 -61.45 -13.08
C ARG A 77 -13.66 -61.40 -12.28
N TYR A 78 -13.49 -62.33 -11.34
CA TYR A 78 -12.32 -62.44 -10.46
C TYR A 78 -11.79 -63.87 -10.52
N LEU A 79 -10.51 -64.04 -10.85
CA LEU A 79 -9.89 -65.34 -11.01
C LEU A 79 -8.61 -65.41 -10.17
N SER A 80 -8.50 -66.41 -9.29
CA SER A 80 -7.28 -66.75 -8.57
C SER A 80 -6.81 -68.13 -9.00
N ILE A 81 -5.57 -68.28 -9.46
CA ILE A 81 -5.08 -69.55 -10.01
C ILE A 81 -3.59 -69.75 -9.76
N SER A 82 -3.22 -71.00 -9.47
CA SER A 82 -1.82 -71.47 -9.44
C SER A 82 -1.51 -72.26 -10.72
N ASP A 83 -0.38 -71.97 -11.36
CA ASP A 83 0.05 -72.63 -12.60
C ASP A 83 1.04 -73.79 -12.39
N GLU A 84 1.21 -74.29 -11.16
CA GLU A 84 2.10 -75.43 -10.87
C GLU A 84 1.79 -76.68 -11.70
N LEU A 85 0.54 -76.84 -12.16
CA LEU A 85 0.05 -78.00 -12.91
C LEU A 85 -0.36 -77.67 -14.36
N ASN A 86 0.10 -76.52 -14.93
CA ASN A 86 -0.27 -76.00 -16.26
C ASN A 86 -1.79 -75.81 -16.48
N TYR A 87 -2.52 -75.49 -15.41
CA TYR A 87 -3.97 -75.29 -15.45
C TYR A 87 -4.39 -74.06 -16.22
N LEU A 88 -3.51 -73.06 -16.28
CA LEU A 88 -3.80 -71.77 -16.86
C LEU A 88 -4.13 -71.88 -18.36
N GLN A 89 -3.30 -72.56 -19.16
CA GLN A 89 -3.55 -72.74 -20.59
C GLN A 89 -4.87 -73.46 -20.89
N ILE A 90 -5.25 -74.41 -20.03
CA ILE A 90 -6.48 -75.19 -20.20
C ILE A 90 -7.71 -74.31 -19.93
N ILE A 91 -7.62 -73.43 -18.94
CA ILE A 91 -8.69 -72.51 -18.55
C ILE A 91 -8.82 -71.36 -19.54
N LEU A 92 -7.70 -70.81 -20.02
CA LEU A 92 -7.72 -69.74 -21.02
C LEU A 92 -8.39 -70.16 -22.35
N ARG A 93 -8.44 -71.47 -22.65
CA ARG A 93 -9.19 -72.02 -23.80
C ARG A 93 -10.69 -72.17 -23.57
N SER A 94 -11.14 -72.17 -22.31
CA SER A 94 -12.54 -72.45 -21.93
C SER A 94 -13.29 -71.23 -21.38
N ILE A 95 -12.59 -70.16 -21.01
CA ILE A 95 -13.15 -68.90 -20.50
C ILE A 95 -13.14 -67.81 -21.58
N SER A 96 -14.21 -67.01 -21.66
CA SER A 96 -14.21 -65.76 -22.43
C SER A 96 -13.41 -64.69 -21.67
N LEU A 97 -12.19 -64.42 -22.13
CA LEU A 97 -11.23 -63.52 -21.49
C LEU A 97 -11.62 -62.04 -21.48
N THR A 98 -12.69 -61.66 -22.19
CA THR A 98 -13.13 -60.26 -22.30
C THR A 98 -13.83 -59.74 -21.04
N ASN A 99 -14.39 -60.61 -20.19
CA ASN A 99 -15.19 -60.21 -19.03
C ASN A 99 -14.41 -60.17 -17.71
N LEU A 100 -13.14 -60.57 -17.72
CA LEU A 100 -12.29 -60.66 -16.54
C LEU A 100 -11.81 -59.27 -16.10
N LEU A 101 -12.16 -58.85 -14.88
CA LEU A 101 -11.77 -57.54 -14.33
C LEU A 101 -10.51 -57.62 -13.45
N SER A 102 -10.33 -58.73 -12.75
CA SER A 102 -9.22 -58.95 -11.82
C SER A 102 -8.68 -60.37 -11.92
N ILE A 103 -7.35 -60.51 -11.84
CA ILE A 103 -6.69 -61.81 -11.77
C ILE A 103 -5.62 -61.84 -10.68
N ARG A 104 -5.57 -62.95 -9.93
CA ARG A 104 -4.51 -63.27 -8.98
C ARG A 104 -3.80 -64.54 -9.46
N LEU A 105 -2.51 -64.41 -9.70
CA LEU A 105 -1.68 -65.43 -10.33
C LEU A 105 -0.61 -65.91 -9.36
N TYR A 106 -0.53 -67.22 -9.16
CA TYR A 106 0.52 -67.90 -8.39
C TYR A 106 1.38 -68.76 -9.32
N HIS A 107 2.70 -68.67 -9.20
CA HIS A 107 3.66 -69.53 -9.94
C HIS A 107 3.56 -69.48 -11.48
N VAL A 108 3.29 -68.31 -12.08
CA VAL A 108 3.06 -68.17 -13.54
C VAL A 108 4.33 -67.99 -14.38
N LYS A 109 4.37 -68.64 -15.55
CA LYS A 109 5.43 -68.46 -16.56
C LYS A 109 5.23 -67.17 -17.40
N LEU A 110 6.34 -66.54 -17.78
CA LEU A 110 6.38 -65.27 -18.53
C LEU A 110 5.58 -65.27 -19.85
N ASN A 111 5.63 -66.37 -20.61
CA ASN A 111 4.90 -66.50 -21.87
C ASN A 111 3.39 -66.49 -21.66
N GLU A 112 2.92 -67.01 -20.54
CA GLU A 112 1.50 -67.12 -20.23
C GLU A 112 0.92 -65.81 -19.69
N LEU A 113 1.72 -65.08 -18.91
CA LEU A 113 1.40 -63.72 -18.51
C LEU A 113 1.21 -62.80 -19.74
N ARG A 114 2.06 -62.93 -20.77
CA ARG A 114 1.91 -62.17 -22.03
C ARG A 114 0.60 -62.50 -22.74
N ILE A 115 0.19 -63.76 -22.74
CA ILE A 115 -1.08 -64.19 -23.36
C ILE A 115 -2.26 -63.55 -22.62
N ILE A 116 -2.27 -63.62 -21.28
CA ILE A 116 -3.32 -63.01 -20.46
C ILE A 116 -3.44 -61.52 -20.73
N LEU A 117 -2.32 -60.79 -20.65
CA LEU A 117 -2.33 -59.33 -20.74
C LEU A 117 -2.66 -58.82 -22.15
N ASN A 118 -2.33 -59.58 -23.20
CA ASN A 118 -2.68 -59.22 -24.57
C ASN A 118 -4.16 -59.50 -24.91
N HIS A 119 -4.83 -60.40 -24.18
CA HIS A 119 -6.18 -60.87 -24.52
C HIS A 119 -7.27 -60.47 -23.50
N CYS A 120 -6.89 -59.94 -22.33
CA CYS A 120 -7.81 -59.52 -21.26
C CYS A 120 -7.80 -58.00 -21.03
N GLN A 121 -8.97 -57.37 -20.82
CA GLN A 121 -9.09 -55.97 -20.39
C GLN A 121 -9.11 -55.86 -18.85
N LEU A 122 -8.01 -56.25 -18.20
CA LEU A 122 -7.90 -56.26 -16.75
C LEU A 122 -7.83 -54.86 -16.14
N LYS A 123 -8.56 -54.62 -15.05
CA LYS A 123 -8.45 -53.40 -14.22
C LYS A 123 -7.49 -53.59 -13.05
N SER A 124 -7.36 -54.82 -12.55
CA SER A 124 -6.46 -55.14 -11.45
C SER A 124 -5.75 -56.47 -11.63
N ILE A 125 -4.51 -56.55 -11.13
CA ILE A 125 -3.71 -57.77 -11.18
C ILE A 125 -2.92 -57.95 -9.89
N SER A 126 -2.87 -59.20 -9.42
CA SER A 126 -2.07 -59.63 -8.28
C SER A 126 -1.17 -60.77 -8.72
N ILE A 127 0.14 -60.65 -8.53
CA ILE A 127 1.10 -61.68 -8.92
C ILE A 127 1.90 -62.11 -7.71
N ASP A 128 1.98 -63.42 -7.49
CA ASP A 128 2.74 -64.05 -6.43
C ASP A 128 3.67 -65.10 -7.06
N THR A 129 4.98 -64.98 -6.82
CA THR A 129 5.96 -65.90 -7.41
C THR A 129 6.94 -66.38 -6.35
N ASN A 130 6.67 -67.57 -5.80
CA ASN A 130 7.56 -68.18 -4.81
C ASN A 130 8.79 -68.89 -5.42
N HIS A 131 8.88 -69.03 -6.75
CA HIS A 131 9.93 -69.84 -7.42
C HIS A 131 10.71 -69.14 -8.56
N ILE A 132 10.59 -67.81 -8.72
CA ILE A 132 11.42 -67.10 -9.71
C ILE A 132 12.80 -66.81 -9.10
N GLN A 133 13.79 -67.62 -9.46
CA GLN A 133 15.18 -67.47 -9.02
C GLN A 133 16.00 -66.46 -9.86
N ASN A 134 15.44 -65.84 -10.90
CA ASN A 134 16.19 -65.00 -11.86
C ASN A 134 15.65 -63.56 -11.95
N GLU A 135 16.46 -62.57 -11.55
CA GLU A 135 16.15 -61.13 -11.60
C GLU A 135 15.75 -60.65 -13.01
N LYS A 136 16.33 -61.23 -14.07
CA LYS A 136 15.98 -60.88 -15.45
C LYS A 136 14.51 -61.18 -15.77
N HIS A 137 13.94 -62.23 -15.19
CA HIS A 137 12.54 -62.58 -15.40
C HIS A 137 11.58 -61.59 -14.72
N LEU A 138 11.92 -61.10 -13.53
CA LEU A 138 11.12 -60.11 -12.80
C LEU A 138 11.08 -58.78 -13.54
N ASN A 139 12.22 -58.33 -14.05
CA ASN A 139 12.29 -57.09 -14.82
C ASN A 139 11.46 -57.14 -16.10
N GLU A 140 11.44 -58.29 -16.80
CA GLU A 140 10.57 -58.48 -17.96
C GLU A 140 9.07 -58.49 -17.57
N ILE A 141 8.70 -59.05 -16.42
CA ILE A 141 7.32 -58.99 -15.91
C ILE A 141 6.88 -57.53 -15.68
N PHE A 142 7.72 -56.72 -15.02
CA PHE A 142 7.43 -55.31 -14.79
C PHE A 142 7.37 -54.48 -16.08
N LYS A 143 8.26 -54.74 -17.05
CA LYS A 143 8.19 -54.10 -18.37
C LYS A 143 6.86 -54.34 -19.08
N ILE A 144 6.32 -55.55 -18.94
CA ILE A 144 5.03 -55.90 -19.55
C ILE A 144 3.90 -55.15 -18.81
N LEU A 145 3.92 -55.13 -17.47
CA LEU A 145 2.85 -54.55 -16.65
C LEU A 145 2.79 -53.01 -16.71
N PHE A 146 3.93 -52.35 -16.86
CA PHE A 146 4.02 -50.88 -16.99
C PHE A 146 3.88 -50.38 -18.44
N ASN A 147 3.54 -51.25 -19.40
CA ASN A 147 3.34 -50.86 -20.79
C ASN A 147 2.08 -49.99 -20.97
N GLN A 148 2.19 -48.89 -21.75
CA GLN A 148 1.15 -47.86 -21.87
C GLN A 148 -0.18 -48.34 -22.50
N GLN A 149 -0.18 -49.51 -23.15
CA GLN A 149 -1.36 -50.07 -23.81
C GLN A 149 -2.33 -50.78 -22.85
N LEU A 150 -1.92 -51.08 -21.61
CA LEU A 150 -2.75 -51.77 -20.62
C LEU A 150 -3.56 -50.76 -19.77
N ASP A 151 -4.88 -50.95 -19.64
CA ASP A 151 -5.76 -50.11 -18.78
C ASP A 151 -5.79 -50.56 -17.31
N LEU A 152 -4.65 -51.02 -16.79
CA LEU A 152 -4.50 -51.48 -15.41
C LEU A 152 -4.53 -50.29 -14.44
N ARG A 153 -5.43 -50.33 -13.45
CA ARG A 153 -5.58 -49.28 -12.42
C ARG A 153 -4.96 -49.65 -11.07
N SER A 154 -4.89 -50.93 -10.76
CA SER A 154 -4.26 -51.39 -9.51
C SER A 154 -3.44 -52.66 -9.68
N MET A 155 -2.29 -52.70 -9.02
CA MET A 155 -1.33 -53.81 -9.10
C MET A 155 -0.88 -54.19 -7.69
N GLN A 156 -0.83 -55.49 -7.41
CA GLN A 156 -0.22 -56.06 -6.21
C GLN A 156 0.81 -57.11 -6.64
N CYS A 157 1.97 -57.08 -6.01
CA CYS A 157 3.08 -57.95 -6.36
C CYS A 157 3.75 -58.46 -5.10
N HIS A 158 3.88 -59.78 -5.00
CA HIS A 158 4.60 -60.47 -3.94
C HIS A 158 5.75 -61.26 -4.57
N PHE A 159 6.98 -60.89 -4.24
CA PHE A 159 8.20 -61.44 -4.82
C PHE A 159 9.20 -61.78 -3.71
N HIS A 160 9.91 -62.89 -3.85
CA HIS A 160 10.93 -63.32 -2.87
C HIS A 160 12.35 -62.81 -3.15
N THR A 161 12.55 -62.02 -4.21
CA THR A 161 13.87 -61.47 -4.59
C THR A 161 13.80 -59.94 -4.76
N ASN A 162 14.96 -59.27 -4.65
CA ASN A 162 15.04 -57.82 -4.71
C ASN A 162 14.72 -57.28 -6.11
N LEU A 163 14.05 -56.12 -6.15
CA LEU A 163 13.69 -55.46 -7.41
C LEU A 163 14.75 -54.50 -7.92
N TYR A 164 15.01 -54.56 -9.23
CA TYR A 164 15.96 -53.70 -9.94
C TYR A 164 15.28 -52.97 -11.11
N PHE A 165 14.90 -51.70 -10.90
CA PHE A 165 14.30 -50.91 -11.98
C PHE A 165 15.36 -50.38 -12.96
N VAL A 166 15.21 -50.72 -14.24
CA VAL A 166 16.01 -50.15 -15.34
C VAL A 166 15.22 -49.00 -15.96
N GLU A 167 15.86 -47.84 -16.07
CA GLU A 167 15.27 -46.61 -16.59
C GLU A 167 15.00 -46.74 -18.09
N GLU A 168 13.72 -46.77 -18.50
CA GLU A 168 13.32 -46.64 -19.90
C GLU A 168 12.66 -45.28 -20.12
N LYS A 169 13.20 -44.48 -21.05
CA LYS A 169 12.62 -43.19 -21.43
C LYS A 169 11.25 -43.39 -22.09
N ASN A 170 10.26 -42.60 -21.65
CA ASN A 170 8.96 -42.35 -22.31
C ASN A 170 7.82 -43.40 -22.17
N LYS A 171 7.62 -44.05 -21.01
CA LYS A 171 6.37 -44.80 -20.76
C LYS A 171 5.67 -44.34 -19.47
N LEU A 172 4.50 -43.71 -19.62
CA LEU A 172 3.57 -43.33 -18.56
C LEU A 172 2.48 -44.40 -18.42
N SER A 173 2.39 -45.07 -17.28
CA SER A 173 1.31 -46.02 -16.97
C SER A 173 0.12 -45.34 -16.28
N LYS A 174 -1.08 -45.93 -16.37
CA LYS A 174 -2.33 -45.44 -15.74
C LYS A 174 -2.58 -45.98 -14.32
N LEU A 175 -1.57 -46.59 -13.71
CA LEU A 175 -1.71 -47.21 -12.39
C LEU A 175 -1.97 -46.16 -11.32
N ARG A 176 -3.02 -46.38 -10.52
CA ARG A 176 -3.43 -45.52 -9.42
C ARG A 176 -3.11 -46.10 -8.05
N ARG A 177 -2.99 -47.43 -7.96
CA ARG A 177 -2.65 -48.15 -6.73
C ARG A 177 -1.60 -49.22 -7.02
N VAL A 178 -0.47 -49.19 -6.32
CA VAL A 178 0.60 -50.18 -6.45
C VAL A 178 0.99 -50.68 -5.06
N ILE A 179 1.06 -52.00 -4.89
CA ILE A 179 1.56 -52.66 -3.67
C ILE A 179 2.71 -53.58 -4.09
N ILE A 180 3.90 -53.30 -3.58
CA ILE A 180 5.12 -54.06 -3.79
C ILE A 180 5.50 -54.65 -2.44
N ASP A 181 5.34 -55.95 -2.29
CA ASP A 181 5.57 -56.68 -1.05
C ASP A 181 6.87 -57.50 -1.16
N CYS A 182 7.95 -56.80 -1.52
CA CYS A 182 9.30 -57.33 -1.64
C CYS A 182 10.32 -56.19 -1.47
N ASP A 183 11.55 -56.54 -1.12
CA ASP A 183 12.61 -55.56 -0.88
C ASP A 183 13.01 -54.84 -2.18
N CYS A 184 12.90 -53.52 -2.18
CA CYS A 184 13.32 -52.65 -3.28
C CYS A 184 14.46 -51.75 -2.80
N PHE A 185 15.44 -51.47 -3.66
CA PHE A 185 16.44 -50.45 -3.35
C PHE A 185 15.84 -49.04 -3.47
N SER A 186 16.35 -48.10 -2.68
CA SER A 186 15.83 -46.72 -2.62
C SER A 186 15.99 -45.95 -3.95
N SER A 187 17.08 -46.16 -4.68
CA SER A 187 17.32 -45.55 -5.99
C SER A 187 16.31 -46.02 -7.04
N ASP A 188 16.01 -47.32 -7.03
CA ASP A 188 15.05 -47.94 -7.94
C ASP A 188 13.60 -47.55 -7.57
N PHE A 189 13.33 -47.35 -6.27
CA PHE A 189 12.06 -46.81 -5.77
C PHE A 189 11.81 -45.35 -6.23
N ILE A 190 12.85 -44.51 -6.24
CA ILE A 190 12.74 -43.13 -6.74
C ILE A 190 12.40 -43.11 -8.23
N VAL A 191 13.05 -43.96 -9.03
CA VAL A 191 12.75 -44.11 -10.46
C VAL A 191 11.28 -44.51 -10.66
N LEU A 192 10.78 -45.47 -9.88
CA LEU A 192 9.38 -45.90 -9.93
C LEU A 192 8.39 -44.74 -9.69
N ILE A 193 8.60 -43.94 -8.63
CA ILE A 193 7.71 -42.81 -8.32
C ILE A 193 7.68 -41.78 -9.45
N SER A 194 8.84 -41.50 -10.04
CA SER A 194 8.97 -40.51 -11.12
C SER A 194 8.24 -40.90 -12.41
N GLN A 195 8.13 -42.20 -12.69
CA GLN A 195 7.50 -42.73 -13.89
C GLN A 195 5.97 -42.83 -13.77
N LEU A 196 5.42 -42.99 -12.56
CA LEU A 196 4.00 -43.28 -12.33
C LEU A 196 3.14 -42.04 -12.01
N ARG A 197 3.02 -41.09 -12.95
CA ARG A 197 2.36 -39.79 -12.70
C ARG A 197 0.89 -39.80 -12.25
N GLU A 198 0.15 -40.90 -12.42
CA GLU A 198 -1.25 -41.05 -11.94
C GLU A 198 -1.39 -41.80 -10.60
N LEU A 199 -0.27 -42.22 -10.00
CA LEU A 199 -0.24 -43.02 -8.78
C LEU A 199 -0.78 -42.26 -7.58
N ARG A 200 -1.86 -42.76 -6.97
CA ARG A 200 -2.48 -42.17 -5.77
C ARG A 200 -2.11 -42.90 -4.48
N HIS A 201 -1.88 -44.20 -4.56
CA HIS A 201 -1.58 -45.07 -3.42
C HIS A 201 -0.39 -45.98 -3.75
N LEU A 202 0.63 -45.96 -2.90
CA LEU A 202 1.81 -46.80 -3.03
C LEU A 202 2.12 -47.48 -1.69
N SER A 203 2.37 -48.79 -1.72
CA SER A 203 2.93 -49.56 -0.60
C SER A 203 4.18 -50.26 -1.09
N ALA A 204 5.30 -50.13 -0.38
CA ALA A 204 6.56 -50.78 -0.76
C ALA A 204 7.43 -51.11 0.46
N ARG A 205 8.30 -52.10 0.32
CA ARG A 205 9.38 -52.38 1.27
C ARG A 205 10.71 -51.91 0.66
N ILE A 206 11.47 -51.10 1.40
CA ILE A 206 12.73 -50.53 0.94
C ILE A 206 13.86 -51.00 1.84
N ASN A 207 14.88 -51.61 1.24
CA ASN A 207 16.05 -52.17 1.93
C ASN A 207 17.32 -51.95 1.11
N ASP A 208 18.32 -51.25 1.65
CA ASP A 208 19.55 -50.84 0.94
C ASP A 208 20.81 -51.68 1.33
N TYR A 209 20.63 -52.87 1.92
CA TYR A 209 21.74 -53.71 2.40
C TYR A 209 22.81 -54.05 1.32
N ASN A 210 24.09 -53.79 1.63
CA ASN A 210 25.29 -54.19 0.86
C ASN A 210 25.43 -53.68 -0.60
N ARG A 211 24.77 -52.59 -1.00
CA ARG A 211 24.95 -52.01 -2.34
C ARG A 211 25.92 -50.82 -2.31
N GLU A 212 27.11 -50.97 -2.90
CA GLU A 212 28.00 -49.82 -3.17
C GLU A 212 27.26 -48.80 -4.05
N TYR A 213 27.33 -47.54 -3.64
CA TYR A 213 26.57 -46.41 -4.19
C TYR A 213 26.79 -46.26 -5.70
N MET A 214 25.77 -46.59 -6.48
CA MET A 214 25.64 -46.09 -7.84
C MET A 214 24.71 -44.88 -7.79
N ASP A 215 25.30 -43.68 -7.74
CA ASP A 215 24.59 -42.42 -8.03
C ASP A 215 24.18 -42.44 -9.51
N LYS A 216 22.99 -42.96 -9.78
CA LYS A 216 22.28 -42.61 -11.02
C LYS A 216 21.89 -41.13 -10.90
N ASP A 217 21.88 -40.39 -12.01
CA ASP A 217 21.49 -38.97 -12.11
C ASP A 217 20.05 -38.72 -11.59
N ILE A 218 19.85 -38.68 -10.27
CA ILE A 218 18.52 -38.54 -9.63
C ILE A 218 18.06 -37.07 -9.58
N ASP A 219 18.98 -36.10 -9.69
CA ASP A 219 18.70 -34.66 -9.60
C ASP A 219 17.76 -34.13 -10.69
N HIS A 220 17.53 -34.90 -11.77
CA HIS A 220 16.63 -34.53 -12.87
C HIS A 220 15.22 -35.13 -12.75
N LEU A 221 14.93 -35.95 -11.73
CA LEU A 221 13.65 -36.64 -11.61
C LEU A 221 12.56 -35.71 -11.03
N THR A 222 11.45 -35.61 -11.75
CA THR A 222 10.28 -34.81 -11.32
C THR A 222 9.43 -35.59 -10.30
N GLY A 223 9.08 -34.95 -9.18
CA GLY A 223 8.22 -35.53 -8.15
C GLY A 223 6.80 -35.87 -8.63
N ASN A 224 6.10 -36.73 -7.88
CA ASN A 224 4.75 -37.18 -8.21
C ASN A 224 3.70 -36.37 -7.44
N GLU A 225 3.03 -35.45 -8.13
CA GLU A 225 2.01 -34.58 -7.54
C GLU A 225 0.68 -35.31 -7.23
N SER A 226 0.45 -36.49 -7.80
CA SER A 226 -0.83 -37.19 -7.69
C SER A 226 -0.91 -38.14 -6.48
N LEU A 227 0.23 -38.46 -5.86
CA LEU A 227 0.35 -39.39 -4.75
C LEU A 227 -0.28 -38.82 -3.48
N ARG A 228 -1.19 -39.58 -2.87
CA ARG A 228 -1.97 -39.17 -1.68
C ARG A 228 -1.70 -40.05 -0.46
N SER A 229 -1.40 -41.33 -0.65
CA SER A 229 -1.09 -42.24 0.45
C SER A 229 0.12 -43.10 0.13
N LEU A 230 0.98 -43.25 1.12
CA LEU A 230 2.23 -43.97 1.05
C LEU A 230 2.40 -44.84 2.30
N ILE A 231 2.70 -46.13 2.10
CA ILE A 231 3.05 -47.06 3.18
C ILE A 231 4.44 -47.60 2.86
N LEU A 232 5.41 -47.36 3.73
CA LEU A 232 6.78 -47.82 3.56
C LEU A 232 7.22 -48.71 4.71
N HIS A 233 7.69 -49.90 4.37
CA HIS A 233 8.46 -50.72 5.28
C HIS A 233 9.94 -50.47 5.04
N ILE A 234 10.68 -49.97 6.03
CA ILE A 234 12.06 -49.48 5.84
C ILE A 234 13.03 -50.29 6.68
N GLU A 235 14.08 -50.82 6.05
CA GLU A 235 15.20 -51.47 6.70
C GLU A 235 16.52 -50.92 6.10
N ASN A 236 17.52 -50.57 6.91
CA ASN A 236 18.87 -50.18 6.45
C ASN A 236 18.96 -49.04 5.40
N ILE A 237 18.27 -47.90 5.59
CA ILE A 237 18.34 -46.71 4.71
C ILE A 237 18.96 -45.50 5.43
N GLU A 238 19.80 -44.73 4.72
CA GLU A 238 20.33 -43.43 5.19
C GLU A 238 19.29 -42.30 5.17
N LEU A 239 19.35 -41.42 6.17
CA LEU A 239 18.42 -40.30 6.37
C LEU A 239 18.34 -39.36 5.15
N GLU A 240 19.46 -39.09 4.49
CA GLU A 240 19.51 -38.19 3.32
C GLU A 240 18.68 -38.73 2.16
N ARG A 241 18.72 -40.04 1.90
CA ARG A 241 17.90 -40.69 0.87
C ARG A 241 16.43 -40.73 1.25
N LEU A 242 16.13 -40.95 2.53
CA LEU A 242 14.75 -40.88 3.02
C LEU A 242 14.15 -39.47 2.81
N LEU A 243 14.92 -38.42 3.11
CA LEU A 243 14.52 -37.03 2.88
C LEU A 243 14.36 -36.71 1.39
N LEU A 244 15.22 -37.26 0.53
CA LEU A 244 15.11 -37.13 -0.92
C LEU A 244 13.80 -37.76 -1.43
N ILE A 245 13.49 -38.98 -0.99
CA ILE A 245 12.23 -39.67 -1.29
C ILE A 245 11.03 -38.78 -0.91
N PHE A 246 11.00 -38.22 0.31
CA PHE A 246 9.92 -37.32 0.73
C PHE A 246 9.86 -36.02 -0.06
N SER A 247 11.01 -35.45 -0.45
CA SER A 247 11.05 -34.20 -1.22
C SER A 247 10.38 -34.30 -2.59
N LEU A 248 10.32 -35.50 -3.16
CA LEU A 248 9.69 -35.81 -4.44
C LEU A 248 8.15 -35.98 -4.33
N MET A 249 7.57 -35.82 -3.13
CA MET A 249 6.14 -36.10 -2.86
C MET A 249 5.42 -34.91 -2.21
N ILE A 250 4.79 -34.07 -3.02
CA ILE A 250 4.28 -32.75 -2.59
C ILE A 250 2.88 -32.82 -1.92
N ASN A 251 2.06 -33.84 -2.21
CA ASN A 251 0.63 -33.89 -1.86
C ASN A 251 0.20 -35.06 -0.95
N LEU A 252 1.14 -35.66 -0.21
CA LEU A 252 0.85 -36.76 0.72
C LEU A 252 -0.13 -36.33 1.82
N ARG A 253 -1.15 -37.17 2.07
CA ARG A 253 -2.12 -37.01 3.15
C ARG A 253 -1.94 -38.04 4.26
N ILE A 254 -1.45 -39.22 3.93
CA ILE A 254 -1.25 -40.35 4.85
C ILE A 254 0.10 -40.96 4.53
N VAL A 255 0.96 -41.05 5.55
CA VAL A 255 2.25 -41.74 5.51
C VAL A 255 2.29 -42.71 6.68
N ASP A 256 2.54 -43.98 6.41
CA ASP A 256 2.73 -45.02 7.42
C ASP A 256 4.12 -45.64 7.24
N LEU A 257 4.95 -45.63 8.29
CA LEU A 257 6.35 -46.07 8.26
C LEU A 257 6.54 -47.19 9.30
N ASN A 258 6.90 -48.39 8.85
CA ASN A 258 7.03 -49.57 9.70
C ASN A 258 8.39 -50.26 9.50
N GLY A 259 9.30 -50.21 10.47
CA GLY A 259 10.60 -50.90 10.39
C GLY A 259 11.61 -50.48 11.45
N THR A 260 12.74 -51.19 11.54
CA THR A 260 13.87 -50.86 12.42
C THR A 260 14.69 -49.75 11.77
N ILE A 261 14.39 -48.51 12.16
CA ILE A 261 15.18 -47.33 11.81
C ILE A 261 16.16 -47.10 12.95
N ASP A 262 17.45 -47.17 12.67
CA ASP A 262 18.52 -46.99 13.65
C ASP A 262 18.76 -45.49 13.99
N PHE A 263 17.69 -44.67 14.11
CA PHE A 263 17.76 -43.26 14.52
C PHE A 263 16.45 -42.73 15.14
N ASP A 264 16.60 -41.69 15.96
CA ASP A 264 15.62 -41.08 16.86
C ASP A 264 14.34 -40.57 16.15
N ILE A 265 13.19 -41.14 16.53
CA ILE A 265 11.84 -40.86 16.01
C ILE A 265 11.41 -39.38 16.21
N SER A 266 12.12 -38.66 17.10
CA SER A 266 11.90 -37.26 17.42
C SER A 266 11.95 -36.33 16.19
N HIS A 267 12.84 -36.56 15.23
CA HIS A 267 13.01 -35.70 14.05
C HIS A 267 11.89 -35.83 13.00
N LEU A 268 11.29 -37.01 12.84
CA LEU A 268 10.18 -37.23 11.89
C LEU A 268 8.87 -36.61 12.41
N LEU A 269 8.59 -36.75 13.71
CA LEU A 269 7.49 -36.05 14.37
C LEU A 269 7.69 -34.53 14.37
N GLU A 270 8.94 -34.06 14.40
CA GLU A 270 9.29 -32.65 14.27
C GLU A 270 9.01 -32.12 12.86
N LEU A 271 9.22 -32.91 11.79
CA LEU A 271 8.88 -32.53 10.41
C LEU A 271 7.38 -32.41 10.17
N GLU A 272 6.56 -33.32 10.71
CA GLU A 272 5.10 -33.26 10.62
C GLU A 272 4.51 -32.11 11.47
N ARG A 273 5.07 -31.88 12.67
CA ARG A 273 4.81 -30.66 13.47
C ARG A 273 5.27 -29.40 12.74
N ASN A 274 6.39 -29.42 12.02
CA ASN A 274 6.89 -28.28 11.26
C ASN A 274 5.96 -27.94 10.09
N TYR A 275 5.37 -28.93 9.43
CA TYR A 275 4.44 -28.69 8.32
C TYR A 275 3.07 -28.14 8.78
N THR A 276 2.50 -28.72 9.85
CA THR A 276 1.24 -28.24 10.46
C THR A 276 1.43 -26.89 11.17
N SER A 277 2.55 -26.69 11.87
CA SER A 277 2.91 -25.40 12.46
C SER A 277 3.17 -24.34 11.39
N PHE A 278 3.75 -24.67 10.23
CA PHE A 278 3.96 -23.70 9.15
C PHE A 278 2.63 -23.13 8.62
N ARG A 279 1.59 -23.98 8.48
CA ARG A 279 0.24 -23.53 8.13
C ARG A 279 -0.35 -22.63 9.22
N TYR A 280 -0.25 -23.03 10.49
CA TYR A 280 -0.75 -22.25 11.63
C TYR A 280 -0.03 -20.90 11.79
N MET A 281 1.27 -20.86 11.51
CA MET A 281 2.10 -19.64 11.53
C MET A 281 1.72 -18.66 10.40
N ASN A 282 1.21 -19.15 9.27
CA ASN A 282 0.70 -18.27 8.20
C ASN A 282 -0.60 -17.58 8.61
N TYR A 283 -1.53 -18.28 9.27
CA TYR A 283 -2.77 -17.67 9.77
C TYR A 283 -2.49 -16.64 10.85
N LYS A 284 -1.59 -16.95 11.79
CA LYS A 284 -1.14 -15.98 12.83
C LYS A 284 -0.49 -14.74 12.23
N PHE A 285 0.36 -14.91 11.22
CA PHE A 285 0.99 -13.78 10.53
C PHE A 285 -0.07 -12.91 9.86
N LEU A 286 -1.03 -13.52 9.15
CA LEU A 286 -2.11 -12.79 8.48
C LEU A 286 -3.00 -12.04 9.48
N SER A 287 -3.41 -12.68 10.59
CA SER A 287 -4.22 -12.02 11.62
C SER A 287 -3.51 -10.83 12.26
N LEU A 288 -2.20 -10.94 12.49
CA LEU A 288 -1.39 -9.83 12.99
C LEU A 288 -1.25 -8.71 11.96
N SER A 289 -1.05 -9.04 10.67
CA SER A 289 -1.06 -8.05 9.60
C SER A 289 -2.40 -7.30 9.52
N VAL A 290 -3.53 -8.00 9.70
CA VAL A 290 -4.86 -7.37 9.76
C VAL A 290 -4.98 -6.45 10.97
N LEU A 291 -4.54 -6.88 12.15
CA LEU A 291 -4.53 -6.05 13.36
C LEU A 291 -3.68 -4.78 13.17
N TYR A 292 -2.52 -4.91 12.54
CA TYR A 292 -1.66 -3.78 12.20
C TYR A 292 -2.37 -2.78 11.26
N VAL A 293 -3.06 -3.27 10.23
CA VAL A 293 -3.84 -2.42 9.31
C VAL A 293 -5.01 -1.73 10.02
N ILE A 294 -5.69 -2.41 10.95
CA ILE A 294 -6.73 -1.79 11.78
C ILE A 294 -6.13 -0.67 12.63
N GLY A 295 -4.99 -0.93 13.30
CA GLY A 295 -4.29 0.09 14.07
C GLY A 295 -3.87 1.29 13.22
N LEU A 296 -3.32 1.05 12.04
CA LEU A 296 -2.97 2.10 11.08
C LEU A 296 -4.20 2.89 10.63
N SER A 297 -5.35 2.24 10.41
CA SER A 297 -6.59 2.93 10.05
C SER A 297 -7.10 3.84 11.18
N PHE A 298 -7.06 3.39 12.43
CA PHE A 298 -7.37 4.24 13.59
C PHE A 298 -6.43 5.45 13.68
N PHE A 299 -5.13 5.22 13.48
CA PHE A 299 -4.15 6.29 13.45
C PHE A 299 -4.48 7.34 12.36
N LEU A 300 -4.67 6.89 11.11
CA LEU A 300 -4.98 7.76 9.98
C LEU A 300 -6.27 8.55 10.20
N ASN A 301 -7.32 7.90 10.70
CA ASN A 301 -8.62 8.54 10.97
C ASN A 301 -8.58 9.53 12.16
N GLY A 302 -7.58 9.43 13.03
CA GLY A 302 -7.38 10.41 14.10
C GLY A 302 -6.41 11.52 13.74
N PHE A 303 -5.46 11.23 12.85
CA PHE A 303 -4.36 12.12 12.49
C PHE A 303 -4.64 12.98 11.24
N LEU A 304 -5.22 12.42 10.17
CA LEU A 304 -5.50 13.15 8.93
C LEU A 304 -6.86 13.84 9.01
N LEU A 305 -6.86 15.17 9.10
CA LEU A 305 -8.07 15.99 9.20
C LEU A 305 -8.65 16.31 7.82
N THR A 306 -9.80 15.74 7.48
CA THR A 306 -10.43 15.95 6.17
C THR A 306 -11.76 16.68 6.30
N ARG A 307 -11.97 17.73 5.50
CA ARG A 307 -13.28 18.39 5.34
C ARG A 307 -13.77 18.20 3.92
N ARG A 308 -15.07 17.94 3.78
CA ARG A 308 -15.74 18.00 2.47
C ARG A 308 -16.00 19.46 2.13
N VAL A 309 -15.38 19.95 1.06
CA VAL A 309 -15.65 21.29 0.53
C VAL A 309 -16.96 21.26 -0.26
N ILE A 310 -17.84 22.24 -0.01
CA ILE A 310 -19.08 22.44 -0.75
C ILE A 310 -18.86 23.63 -1.69
N LEU A 311 -18.76 23.34 -2.99
CA LEU A 311 -18.54 24.34 -4.05
C LEU A 311 -19.86 25.01 -4.46
N GLN A 312 -20.46 25.74 -3.53
CA GLN A 312 -21.62 26.60 -3.78
C GLN A 312 -21.29 28.03 -3.44
N ASN A 313 -21.97 28.96 -4.12
CA ASN A 313 -21.87 30.38 -3.86
C ASN A 313 -23.12 30.88 -3.13
N SER A 314 -22.96 31.91 -2.31
CA SER A 314 -24.10 32.64 -1.77
C SER A 314 -24.88 33.30 -2.92
N ILE A 315 -26.21 33.18 -2.87
CA ILE A 315 -27.13 33.70 -3.87
C ILE A 315 -28.11 34.63 -3.17
N GLY A 316 -28.37 35.79 -3.77
CA GLY A 316 -29.33 36.76 -3.26
C GLY A 316 -28.85 38.20 -3.47
N THR A 317 -29.53 39.14 -2.82
CA THR A 317 -29.15 40.55 -2.78
C THR A 317 -29.30 41.06 -1.36
N ILE A 318 -28.38 41.92 -0.93
CA ILE A 318 -28.54 42.61 0.36
C ILE A 318 -29.80 43.50 0.27
N PRO A 319 -30.68 43.48 1.29
CA PRO A 319 -31.85 44.34 1.31
C PRO A 319 -31.48 45.81 1.09
N SER A 320 -32.20 46.49 0.18
CA SER A 320 -31.97 47.91 -0.13
C SER A 320 -32.18 48.85 1.07
N SER A 321 -32.84 48.37 2.12
CA SER A 321 -33.00 49.08 3.39
C SER A 321 -31.71 49.20 4.19
N ILE A 322 -30.68 48.41 3.87
CA ILE A 322 -29.37 48.47 4.55
C ILE A 322 -28.51 49.48 3.79
N PRO A 323 -28.11 50.60 4.43
CA PRO A 323 -27.29 51.61 3.76
C PRO A 323 -25.83 51.14 3.63
N ILE A 324 -25.16 51.59 2.56
CA ILE A 324 -23.71 51.44 2.43
C ILE A 324 -23.04 52.32 3.48
N GLU A 325 -22.28 51.72 4.40
CA GLU A 325 -21.69 52.48 5.50
C GLU A 325 -20.40 53.19 5.10
N PHE A 326 -19.52 52.51 4.36
CA PHE A 326 -18.19 53.01 4.02
C PHE A 326 -17.97 53.00 2.52
N ASN A 327 -17.61 54.15 1.95
CA ASN A 327 -17.24 54.25 0.54
C ASN A 327 -15.86 53.60 0.33
N GLN A 328 -14.91 53.84 1.24
CA GLN A 328 -13.57 53.25 1.17
C GLN A 328 -13.34 52.32 2.36
N VAL A 329 -12.93 51.08 2.08
CA VAL A 329 -12.49 50.11 3.10
C VAL A 329 -11.05 49.72 2.76
N ILE A 330 -10.15 49.91 3.71
CA ILE A 330 -8.72 49.58 3.59
C ILE A 330 -8.41 48.45 4.57
N LEU A 331 -7.98 47.32 4.02
CA LEU A 331 -7.47 46.17 4.76
C LEU A 331 -5.94 46.14 4.64
N ILE A 332 -5.26 46.46 5.73
CA ILE A 332 -3.83 46.26 5.88
C ILE A 332 -3.61 44.91 6.55
N VAL A 333 -2.94 44.01 5.85
CA VAL A 333 -2.46 42.75 6.42
C VAL A 333 -0.98 42.93 6.70
N ILE A 334 -0.56 42.72 7.95
CA ILE A 334 0.85 42.73 8.34
C ILE A 334 1.20 41.30 8.70
N ASP A 335 2.04 40.68 7.89
CA ASP A 335 2.45 39.28 8.08
C ASP A 335 3.15 39.12 9.45
N ALA A 336 2.72 38.10 10.19
CA ALA A 336 3.17 37.78 11.54
C ALA A 336 2.97 38.86 12.63
N LEU A 337 1.96 39.73 12.49
CA LEU A 337 1.63 40.74 13.51
C LEU A 337 0.99 40.13 14.77
N ARG A 338 1.84 39.88 15.77
CA ARG A 338 1.43 39.45 17.11
C ARG A 338 0.61 40.51 17.84
N TYR A 339 -0.29 40.05 18.71
CA TYR A 339 -1.09 40.95 19.55
C TYR A 339 -0.24 41.86 20.47
N ASP A 340 0.86 41.35 21.01
CA ASP A 340 1.75 42.10 21.90
C ASP A 340 2.69 43.08 21.19
N PHE A 341 2.71 43.12 19.85
CA PHE A 341 3.45 44.13 19.08
C PHE A 341 2.70 45.46 19.01
N ILE A 342 1.37 45.41 19.01
CA ILE A 342 0.50 46.59 18.88
C ILE A 342 -0.11 47.03 20.22
N LYS A 343 -0.31 46.09 21.15
CA LYS A 343 -0.95 46.37 22.42
C LYS A 343 -0.07 47.28 23.29
N PRO A 344 -0.60 48.40 23.83
CA PRO A 344 0.10 49.20 24.82
C PRO A 344 0.49 48.36 26.04
N ASN A 345 1.75 48.44 26.45
CA ASN A 345 2.28 47.70 27.58
C ASN A 345 2.97 48.63 28.59
N ASN A 346 2.48 48.61 29.83
CA ASN A 346 3.03 49.42 30.93
C ASN A 346 4.16 48.72 31.71
N ALA A 347 4.53 47.48 31.33
CA ALA A 347 5.60 46.76 31.99
C ALA A 347 6.98 47.38 31.72
N SER A 348 7.86 47.39 32.73
CA SER A 348 9.23 47.91 32.65
C SER A 348 10.21 47.04 31.84
N ILE A 349 9.71 46.07 31.09
CA ILE A 349 10.51 45.12 30.30
C ILE A 349 10.87 45.80 28.96
N ASN A 350 12.17 45.98 28.73
CA ASN A 350 12.67 46.67 27.54
C ASN A 350 12.88 45.69 26.37
N ASN A 351 11.78 45.25 25.74
CA ASN A 351 11.85 44.48 24.49
C ASN A 351 11.73 45.41 23.28
N ASN A 352 12.52 45.15 22.22
CA ASN A 352 12.57 46.02 21.04
C ASN A 352 11.23 46.15 20.30
N TYR A 353 10.31 45.19 20.45
CA TYR A 353 8.99 45.23 19.81
C TYR A 353 7.90 45.91 20.63
N LEU A 354 8.08 46.10 21.95
CA LEU A 354 7.04 46.66 22.81
C LEU A 354 6.89 48.17 22.60
N ASN A 355 5.64 48.66 22.60
CA ASN A 355 5.30 50.09 22.51
C ASN A 355 5.90 50.80 21.28
N GLN A 356 6.11 50.08 20.17
CA GLN A 356 6.61 50.67 18.93
C GLN A 356 5.48 51.24 18.04
N MET A 357 4.22 50.88 18.31
CA MET A 357 3.05 51.40 17.60
C MET A 357 2.35 52.51 18.40
N SER A 358 3.10 53.59 18.66
CA SER A 358 2.68 54.68 19.54
C SER A 358 1.46 55.46 19.03
N PHE A 359 1.31 55.60 17.71
CA PHE A 359 0.17 56.31 17.13
C PHE A 359 -1.12 55.50 17.25
N VAL A 360 -1.03 54.16 17.17
CA VAL A 360 -2.17 53.29 17.48
C VAL A 360 -2.64 53.52 18.92
N GLN A 361 -1.70 53.58 19.87
CA GLN A 361 -2.01 53.90 21.27
C GLN A 361 -2.70 55.26 21.41
N GLU A 362 -2.15 56.30 20.76
CA GLU A 362 -2.74 57.65 20.74
C GLU A 362 -4.20 57.63 20.23
N LEU A 363 -4.47 56.90 19.13
CA LEU A 363 -5.82 56.77 18.59
C LEU A 363 -6.78 56.05 19.53
N LEU A 364 -6.32 55.00 20.22
CA LEU A 364 -7.13 54.28 21.21
C LEU A 364 -7.52 55.20 22.36
N GLU A 365 -6.60 56.02 22.85
CA GLU A 365 -6.82 56.94 23.98
C GLU A 365 -7.65 58.18 23.59
N THR A 366 -7.34 58.81 22.45
CA THR A 366 -7.93 60.10 22.04
C THR A 366 -9.24 59.95 21.27
N LYS A 367 -9.41 58.84 20.54
CA LYS A 367 -10.60 58.58 19.70
C LYS A 367 -11.28 57.24 20.01
N PRO A 368 -11.64 56.94 21.28
CA PRO A 368 -12.10 55.61 21.68
C PRO A 368 -13.44 55.17 21.07
N LYS A 369 -14.23 56.10 20.52
CA LYS A 369 -15.48 55.81 19.80
C LYS A 369 -15.29 55.67 18.28
N GLN A 370 -14.04 55.74 17.81
CA GLN A 370 -13.66 55.62 16.40
C GLN A 370 -12.52 54.63 16.18
N SER A 371 -11.92 54.11 17.26
CA SER A 371 -10.82 53.15 17.23
C SER A 371 -11.07 52.00 18.21
N VAL A 372 -10.75 50.78 17.80
CA VAL A 372 -10.90 49.57 18.62
C VAL A 372 -9.74 48.61 18.32
N LEU A 373 -9.27 47.92 19.35
CA LEU A 373 -8.27 46.85 19.26
C LEU A 373 -8.87 45.54 19.80
N PHE A 374 -8.75 44.47 19.02
CA PHE A 374 -9.10 43.12 19.41
C PHE A 374 -7.88 42.20 19.33
N ARG A 375 -7.90 41.16 20.18
CA ARG A 375 -7.06 39.98 19.97
C ARG A 375 -7.72 39.10 18.93
N LEU A 376 -7.06 38.89 17.80
CA LEU A 376 -7.55 38.09 16.68
C LEU A 376 -6.92 36.69 16.76
N ILE A 377 -7.74 35.65 16.92
CA ILE A 377 -7.26 34.28 17.13
C ILE A 377 -7.26 33.53 15.81
N ALA A 378 -6.06 33.17 15.33
CA ALA A 378 -5.86 32.36 14.13
C ALA A 378 -5.89 30.86 14.46
N ASP A 379 -6.82 30.11 13.87
CA ASP A 379 -6.87 28.65 14.01
C ASP A 379 -5.65 27.98 13.33
N PRO A 380 -4.90 27.05 13.94
CA PRO A 380 -3.76 26.40 13.30
C PRO A 380 -4.20 25.57 12.07
N PRO A 381 -3.34 25.39 11.05
CA PRO A 381 -1.95 25.85 10.92
C PRO A 381 -1.83 27.35 10.65
N THR A 382 -0.84 27.99 11.28
CA THR A 382 -0.53 29.43 11.20
C THR A 382 0.41 29.76 10.03
N THR A 383 0.12 29.23 8.84
CA THR A 383 0.86 29.55 7.61
C THR A 383 0.10 30.58 6.77
N THR A 384 0.80 31.58 6.23
CA THR A 384 0.25 32.71 5.45
C THR A 384 -0.84 32.29 4.48
N LEU A 385 -0.58 31.32 3.59
CA LEU A 385 -1.55 30.85 2.60
C LEU A 385 -2.86 30.36 3.24
N GLN A 386 -2.77 29.56 4.31
CA GLN A 386 -3.95 29.03 5.00
C GLN A 386 -4.71 30.15 5.73
N ARG A 387 -3.99 31.16 6.24
CA ARG A 387 -4.60 32.33 6.86
C ARG A 387 -5.31 33.21 5.84
N LEU A 388 -4.71 33.46 4.68
CA LEU A 388 -5.34 34.19 3.57
C LEU A 388 -6.62 33.49 3.08
N LYS A 389 -6.63 32.15 3.01
CA LYS A 389 -7.86 31.37 2.75
C LYS A 389 -8.92 31.60 3.83
N ALA A 390 -8.56 31.54 5.11
CA ALA A 390 -9.50 31.75 6.21
C ALA A 390 -10.06 33.19 6.23
N LEU A 391 -9.21 34.19 5.98
CA LEU A 391 -9.53 35.63 5.97
C LEU A 391 -10.46 36.08 4.84
N THR A 392 -10.72 35.22 3.86
CA THR A 392 -11.51 35.52 2.66
C THR A 392 -12.73 34.60 2.52
N THR A 393 -12.64 33.36 3.01
CA THR A 393 -13.73 32.37 2.96
C THR A 393 -14.53 32.29 4.25
N GLY A 394 -13.94 32.63 5.40
CA GLY A 394 -14.56 32.50 6.72
C GLY A 394 -14.64 31.05 7.19
N THR A 395 -13.81 30.17 6.64
CA THR A 395 -13.83 28.73 6.91
C THR A 395 -12.63 28.26 7.71
N LEU A 396 -12.76 27.12 8.40
CA LEU A 396 -11.67 26.50 9.16
C LEU A 396 -10.70 25.75 8.24
N PRO A 397 -9.37 25.84 8.46
CA PRO A 397 -8.36 25.14 7.65
C PRO A 397 -8.40 23.62 7.88
N THR A 398 -7.98 22.81 6.90
CA THR A 398 -7.83 21.34 7.05
C THR A 398 -6.55 20.76 6.45
N PHE A 399 -6.25 19.50 6.75
CA PHE A 399 -5.04 18.81 6.29
C PHE A 399 -4.98 18.62 4.77
N ILE A 400 -6.09 18.19 4.14
CA ILE A 400 -6.13 18.02 2.68
C ILE A 400 -5.97 19.40 1.99
N ASP A 401 -6.53 20.45 2.57
CA ASP A 401 -6.37 21.83 2.07
C ASP A 401 -4.89 22.29 2.09
N MET A 402 -4.07 21.76 3.00
CA MET A 402 -2.62 22.00 2.98
C MET A 402 -1.89 21.23 1.87
N SER A 403 -2.40 20.08 1.43
CA SER A 403 -1.80 19.36 0.30
C SER A 403 -1.95 20.14 -1.03
N TYR A 404 -3.00 20.96 -1.14
CA TYR A 404 -3.18 21.91 -2.25
C TYR A 404 -2.11 23.02 -2.28
N ASN A 405 -1.49 23.37 -1.14
CA ASN A 405 -0.31 24.26 -1.10
C ASN A 405 0.85 23.77 -1.98
N PHE A 406 0.83 22.49 -2.38
CA PHE A 406 1.90 21.87 -3.16
C PHE A 406 1.50 21.51 -4.61
N ILE A 407 0.21 21.60 -4.99
CA ILE A 407 -0.30 21.03 -6.27
C ILE A 407 -1.07 22.06 -7.14
N GLY A 408 -1.40 23.24 -6.62
CA GLY A 408 -2.07 24.30 -7.39
C GLY A 408 -2.84 25.21 -6.45
N TYR A 409 -2.57 26.50 -6.52
CA TYR A 409 -2.88 27.48 -5.48
C TYR A 409 -4.33 27.98 -5.47
N GLU A 410 -5.14 27.66 -6.47
CA GLU A 410 -6.45 28.30 -6.66
C GLU A 410 -7.48 27.88 -5.59
N ILE A 411 -8.11 28.87 -4.94
CA ILE A 411 -9.24 28.66 -4.04
C ILE A 411 -10.54 28.68 -4.85
N GLU A 412 -11.12 27.50 -5.03
CA GLU A 412 -12.41 27.32 -5.71
C GLU A 412 -13.62 27.66 -4.83
N GLU A 413 -13.43 27.72 -3.51
CA GLU A 413 -14.49 28.01 -2.55
C GLU A 413 -15.03 29.44 -2.71
N ASP A 414 -16.32 29.59 -2.43
CA ASP A 414 -16.92 30.91 -2.34
C ASP A 414 -16.20 31.77 -1.31
N ASN A 415 -15.94 33.02 -1.67
CA ASN A 415 -15.11 33.93 -0.91
C ASN A 415 -15.55 35.37 -1.15
N ILE A 416 -15.11 36.27 -0.26
CA ILE A 416 -15.55 37.66 -0.27
C ILE A 416 -15.16 38.40 -1.56
N LEU A 417 -14.01 38.10 -2.16
CA LEU A 417 -13.56 38.74 -3.41
C LEU A 417 -14.47 38.35 -4.58
N ASN A 418 -14.81 37.06 -4.69
CA ASN A 418 -15.76 36.57 -5.66
C ASN A 418 -17.15 37.17 -5.47
N GLN A 419 -17.60 37.31 -4.21
CA GLN A 419 -18.89 37.93 -3.90
C GLN A 419 -18.90 39.41 -4.30
N LEU A 420 -17.83 40.17 -4.04
CA LEU A 420 -17.69 41.57 -4.44
C LEU A 420 -17.87 41.79 -5.94
N ILE A 421 -17.24 40.95 -6.77
CA ILE A 421 -17.36 41.04 -8.24
C ILE A 421 -18.80 40.79 -8.70
N LYS A 422 -19.52 39.89 -8.01
CA LYS A 422 -20.91 39.54 -8.34
C LYS A 422 -21.91 40.60 -7.86
N THR A 423 -21.52 41.50 -6.97
CA THR A 423 -22.44 42.52 -6.47
C THR A 423 -22.80 43.55 -7.55
N PRO A 424 -24.05 44.06 -7.55
CA PRO A 424 -24.47 45.10 -8.49
C PRO A 424 -23.77 46.44 -8.25
N TYR A 425 -23.16 46.64 -7.07
CA TYR A 425 -22.51 47.88 -6.68
C TYR A 425 -21.11 48.07 -7.28
N GLN A 426 -20.54 47.02 -7.90
CA GLN A 426 -19.25 47.05 -8.62
C GLN A 426 -18.12 47.78 -7.87
N ARG A 427 -17.88 47.41 -6.60
CA ARG A 427 -16.80 47.97 -5.78
C ARG A 427 -15.44 47.67 -6.43
N ASN A 428 -14.61 48.70 -6.60
CA ASN A 428 -13.27 48.55 -7.15
C ASN A 428 -12.36 47.86 -6.13
N ILE A 429 -11.67 46.78 -6.53
CA ILE A 429 -10.73 46.06 -5.68
C ILE A 429 -9.30 46.38 -6.13
N SER A 430 -8.47 46.85 -5.20
CA SER A 430 -7.05 47.16 -5.44
C SER A 430 -6.19 46.27 -4.53
N LEU A 431 -5.12 45.68 -5.07
CA LEU A 431 -4.22 44.77 -4.36
C LEU A 431 -2.78 45.24 -4.47
N LEU A 432 -2.10 45.35 -3.31
CA LEU A 432 -0.71 45.74 -3.19
C LEU A 432 0.04 44.77 -2.26
N GLY A 433 1.29 44.41 -2.61
CA GLY A 433 2.18 43.65 -1.74
C GLY A 433 2.44 42.21 -2.20
N ASP A 434 2.11 41.24 -1.36
CA ASP A 434 2.37 39.82 -1.56
C ASP A 434 1.69 39.21 -2.82
N ASP A 435 2.46 38.54 -3.66
CA ASP A 435 2.00 37.86 -4.89
C ASP A 435 1.23 36.55 -4.63
N THR A 436 1.24 36.02 -3.40
CA THR A 436 0.45 34.84 -2.99
C THR A 436 -1.03 35.01 -3.28
N TRP A 437 -1.56 36.23 -3.20
CA TRP A 437 -2.95 36.54 -3.53
C TRP A 437 -3.31 36.21 -4.98
N LEU A 438 -2.39 36.40 -5.94
CA LEU A 438 -2.63 36.06 -7.35
C LEU A 438 -2.64 34.55 -7.58
N ALA A 439 -1.80 33.82 -6.84
CA ALA A 439 -1.79 32.38 -6.88
C ALA A 439 -3.11 31.81 -6.32
N LEU A 440 -3.61 32.40 -5.23
CA LEU A 440 -4.86 32.00 -4.58
C LEU A 440 -6.13 32.36 -5.37
N TYR A 441 -6.13 33.52 -6.03
CA TYR A 441 -7.30 34.09 -6.71
C TYR A 441 -7.01 34.52 -8.15
N PRO A 442 -6.59 33.60 -9.04
CA PRO A 442 -6.17 33.94 -10.40
C PRO A 442 -7.27 34.55 -11.27
N ASN A 443 -8.54 34.33 -10.92
CA ASN A 443 -9.70 34.78 -11.69
C ASN A 443 -10.23 36.18 -11.27
N ILE A 444 -9.67 36.78 -10.22
CA ILE A 444 -10.06 38.11 -9.75
C ILE A 444 -9.36 39.18 -10.58
N LYS A 445 -10.14 40.09 -11.17
CA LYS A 445 -9.59 41.26 -11.87
C LYS A 445 -9.48 42.43 -10.91
N PHE A 446 -8.26 42.72 -10.48
CA PHE A 446 -7.94 43.90 -9.68
C PHE A 446 -7.84 45.15 -10.56
N LYS A 447 -8.34 46.28 -10.07
CA LYS A 447 -8.26 47.58 -10.75
C LYS A 447 -6.83 48.12 -10.72
N ASP A 448 -6.26 48.17 -9.54
CA ASP A 448 -4.85 48.49 -9.30
C ASP A 448 -4.17 47.25 -8.74
N LEU A 449 -3.08 46.82 -9.37
CA LEU A 449 -2.36 45.60 -9.01
C LEU A 449 -0.86 45.89 -8.96
N TYR A 450 -0.30 45.84 -7.75
CA TYR A 450 1.12 46.07 -7.50
C TYR A 450 1.66 44.98 -6.55
N VAL A 451 2.01 43.82 -7.10
CA VAL A 451 2.51 42.67 -6.33
C VAL A 451 4.00 42.44 -6.53
N TYR A 452 4.62 41.82 -5.53
CA TYR A 452 6.06 41.57 -5.45
C TYR A 452 6.34 40.15 -4.96
N PRO A 453 7.50 39.54 -5.31
CA PRO A 453 7.85 38.20 -4.88
C PRO A 453 7.91 38.06 -3.35
N SER A 454 7.24 37.04 -2.81
CA SER A 454 7.07 36.83 -1.37
C SER A 454 8.08 35.88 -0.71
N PHE A 455 8.78 35.03 -1.47
CA PHE A 455 9.59 33.94 -0.89
C PHE A 455 10.98 34.33 -0.36
N ASP A 456 11.46 35.54 -0.61
CA ASP A 456 12.79 35.97 -0.13
C ASP A 456 12.74 36.52 1.29
N VAL A 457 12.84 35.64 2.29
CA VAL A 457 12.86 35.98 3.72
C VAL A 457 14.05 36.88 4.13
N HIS A 458 15.07 37.01 3.27
CA HIS A 458 16.17 37.92 3.52
C HIS A 458 15.84 39.37 3.19
N ASP A 459 14.83 39.60 2.36
CA ASP A 459 14.39 40.93 1.97
C ASP A 459 13.34 41.47 2.93
N LEU A 460 13.71 42.47 3.73
CA LEU A 460 12.76 43.10 4.64
C LEU A 460 11.94 44.20 3.97
N ASP A 461 12.40 44.79 2.86
CA ASP A 461 12.05 46.16 2.50
C ASP A 461 11.45 46.32 1.09
N THR A 462 11.75 45.45 0.12
CA THR A 462 11.30 45.67 -1.28
C THR A 462 9.78 45.63 -1.39
N VAL A 463 9.13 44.63 -0.78
CA VAL A 463 7.67 44.48 -0.82
C VAL A 463 7.00 45.65 -0.11
N ASP A 464 7.41 45.94 1.13
CA ASP A 464 6.88 47.05 1.92
C ASP A 464 7.04 48.40 1.20
N ASN A 465 8.24 48.71 0.70
CA ASN A 465 8.50 49.95 -0.02
C ASN A 465 7.74 50.02 -1.36
N GLY A 466 7.56 48.87 -2.01
CA GLY A 466 6.72 48.74 -3.19
C GLY A 466 5.28 49.14 -2.92
N ILE A 467 4.70 48.66 -1.81
CA ILE A 467 3.38 49.08 -1.35
C ILE A 467 3.36 50.59 -1.09
N LEU A 468 4.31 51.11 -0.31
CA LEU A 468 4.38 52.53 0.05
C LEU A 468 4.48 53.47 -1.16
N LYS A 469 5.13 53.03 -2.24
CA LYS A 469 5.26 53.81 -3.48
C LYS A 469 3.91 54.06 -4.16
N HIS A 470 2.96 53.14 -4.02
CA HIS A 470 1.70 53.15 -4.77
C HIS A 470 0.47 53.40 -3.90
N LEU A 471 0.50 53.02 -2.61
CA LEU A 471 -0.64 53.06 -1.69
C LEU A 471 -1.27 54.46 -1.59
N TRP A 472 -0.46 55.50 -1.48
CA TRP A 472 -0.94 56.88 -1.32
C TRP A 472 -1.75 57.35 -2.54
N THR A 473 -1.26 57.06 -3.75
CA THR A 473 -1.96 57.39 -5.00
C THR A 473 -3.29 56.65 -5.12
N VAL A 474 -3.33 55.37 -4.73
CA VAL A 474 -4.56 54.56 -4.75
C VAL A 474 -5.60 55.14 -3.76
N ILE A 475 -5.19 55.50 -2.55
CA ILE A 475 -6.07 56.11 -1.54
C ILE A 475 -6.59 57.49 -2.00
N GLU A 476 -5.72 58.35 -2.54
CA GLU A 476 -6.12 59.67 -3.04
C GLU A 476 -7.09 59.60 -4.22
N ASN A 477 -6.84 58.70 -5.18
CA ASN A 477 -7.70 58.54 -6.34
C ASN A 477 -9.10 58.05 -5.96
N THR A 478 -9.18 57.07 -5.07
CA THR A 478 -10.45 56.50 -4.64
C THR A 478 -11.27 57.48 -3.78
N THR A 479 -10.61 58.29 -2.97
CA THR A 479 -11.27 59.35 -2.17
C THR A 479 -11.76 60.53 -3.01
N ARG A 480 -10.95 61.05 -3.95
CA ARG A 480 -11.32 62.20 -4.80
C ARG A 480 -12.54 61.94 -5.68
N HIS A 481 -12.74 60.70 -6.10
CA HIS A 481 -13.85 60.31 -6.98
C HIS A 481 -15.03 59.69 -6.24
N GLU A 482 -15.02 59.68 -4.90
CA GLU A 482 -16.04 59.04 -4.04
C GLU A 482 -16.38 57.59 -4.49
N GLN A 483 -15.38 56.87 -5.01
CA GLN A 483 -15.58 55.53 -5.56
C GLN A 483 -15.69 54.52 -4.43
N LEU A 484 -16.68 53.63 -4.54
CA LEU A 484 -16.73 52.43 -3.71
C LEU A 484 -15.45 51.62 -3.95
N SER A 485 -14.59 51.51 -2.94
CA SER A 485 -13.28 50.88 -3.07
C SER A 485 -12.95 49.94 -1.92
N PHE A 486 -12.30 48.82 -2.25
CA PHE A 486 -11.71 47.89 -1.31
C PHE A 486 -10.21 47.80 -1.62
N ILE A 487 -9.36 48.27 -0.71
CA ILE A 487 -7.92 48.30 -0.89
C ILE A 487 -7.30 47.27 0.05
N ILE A 488 -6.56 46.32 -0.51
CA ILE A 488 -5.82 45.32 0.24
C ILE A 488 -4.33 45.64 0.09
N ALA A 489 -3.62 45.81 1.20
CA ALA A 489 -2.17 45.95 1.23
C ALA A 489 -1.57 44.93 2.19
N HIS A 490 -0.75 44.01 1.68
CA HIS A 490 -0.16 42.93 2.46
C HIS A 490 1.36 43.14 2.62
N PHE A 491 1.79 43.55 3.81
CA PHE A 491 3.18 43.82 4.17
C PHE A 491 3.86 42.58 4.74
N LEU A 492 5.11 42.33 4.35
CA LEU A 492 5.87 41.12 4.73
C LEU A 492 7.06 41.41 5.66
N GLY A 493 7.49 42.67 5.78
CA GLY A 493 8.74 43.02 6.46
C GLY A 493 8.80 42.64 7.94
N VAL A 494 7.65 42.53 8.62
CA VAL A 494 7.57 42.07 10.02
C VAL A 494 7.87 40.57 10.11
N ASP A 495 7.19 39.73 9.34
CA ASP A 495 7.46 38.28 9.30
C ASP A 495 8.90 37.97 8.86
N HIS A 496 9.37 38.59 7.78
CA HIS A 496 10.74 38.40 7.30
C HIS A 496 11.78 38.83 8.35
N CYS A 497 11.50 39.87 9.14
CA CYS A 497 12.35 40.25 10.27
C CYS A 497 12.33 39.20 11.37
N GLY A 498 11.16 38.59 11.63
CA GLY A 498 11.01 37.43 12.49
C GLY A 498 11.93 36.30 12.07
N HIS A 499 11.78 35.76 10.85
CA HIS A 499 12.61 34.65 10.34
C HIS A 499 14.10 34.95 10.35
N ARG A 500 14.47 36.18 9.95
CA ARG A 500 15.88 36.55 9.77
C ARG A 500 16.61 36.84 11.08
N TYR A 501 15.96 37.53 12.00
CA TYR A 501 16.60 38.09 13.19
C TYR A 501 15.92 37.72 14.52
N GLY A 502 14.68 37.26 14.47
CA GLY A 502 13.82 37.09 15.63
C GLY A 502 13.16 38.39 16.10
N PRO A 503 12.03 38.29 16.82
CA PRO A 503 11.21 39.43 17.25
C PRO A 503 11.91 40.36 18.25
N LEU A 504 12.93 39.89 18.96
CA LEU A 504 13.69 40.69 19.92
C LEU A 504 14.74 41.59 19.27
N HIS A 505 14.98 41.48 17.96
CA HIS A 505 16.01 42.27 17.29
C HIS A 505 15.59 43.73 17.07
N ILE A 506 16.56 44.64 16.95
CA ILE A 506 16.32 46.08 16.72
C ILE A 506 15.64 46.36 15.37
N GLU A 507 15.81 45.48 14.38
CA GLU A 507 15.10 45.61 13.10
C GLU A 507 13.58 45.44 13.25
N MET A 508 13.13 44.64 14.22
CA MET A 508 11.69 44.50 14.51
C MET A 508 11.11 45.84 14.95
N LYS A 509 11.87 46.59 15.77
CA LYS A 509 11.52 47.96 16.14
C LYS A 509 11.34 48.84 14.92
N ARG A 510 12.30 48.83 13.99
CA ARG A 510 12.23 49.64 12.77
C ARG A 510 10.98 49.31 11.95
N LYS A 511 10.67 48.02 11.79
CA LYS A 511 9.52 47.56 11.02
C LYS A 511 8.18 47.88 11.67
N LEU A 512 8.04 47.73 12.98
CA LEU A 512 6.82 48.12 13.69
C LEU A 512 6.59 49.64 13.64
N ASN A 513 7.66 50.46 13.74
CA ASN A 513 7.55 51.90 13.55
C ASN A 513 7.11 52.25 12.11
N GLN A 514 7.62 51.55 11.09
CA GLN A 514 7.16 51.73 9.70
C GLN A 514 5.66 51.46 9.58
N MET A 515 5.14 50.42 10.25
CA MET A 515 3.71 50.11 10.24
C MET A 515 2.88 51.15 11.00
N ASP A 516 3.39 51.67 12.12
CA ASP A 516 2.76 52.78 12.86
C ASP A 516 2.65 54.04 11.99
N ASP A 517 3.69 54.36 11.21
CA ASP A 517 3.70 55.48 10.26
C ASP A 517 2.70 55.28 9.11
N VAL A 518 2.52 54.05 8.63
CA VAL A 518 1.48 53.73 7.63
C VAL A 518 0.10 54.06 8.19
N ILE A 519 -0.21 53.59 9.40
CA ILE A 519 -1.49 53.85 10.07
C ILE A 519 -1.69 55.36 10.29
N ARG A 520 -0.62 56.08 10.70
CA ARG A 520 -0.60 57.53 10.85
C ARG A 520 -0.98 58.24 9.55
N ASN A 521 -0.32 57.90 8.45
CA ASN A 521 -0.55 58.55 7.16
C ASN A 521 -1.95 58.26 6.59
N ILE A 522 -2.47 57.04 6.78
CA ILE A 522 -3.85 56.71 6.41
C ILE A 522 -4.84 57.52 7.25
N SER A 523 -4.66 57.59 8.57
CA SER A 523 -5.52 58.37 9.48
C SER A 523 -5.52 59.87 9.13
N LEU A 524 -4.36 60.43 8.77
CA LEU A 524 -4.26 61.80 8.29
C LEU A 524 -4.99 62.01 6.95
N SER A 525 -4.96 61.03 6.06
CA SER A 525 -5.65 61.08 4.77
C SER A 525 -7.18 61.02 4.96
N PHE A 526 -7.64 60.20 5.91
CA PHE A 526 -9.04 60.13 6.32
C PHE A 526 -9.57 61.44 6.90
N ASN A 527 -8.75 62.18 7.66
CA ASN A 527 -9.14 63.49 8.21
C ASN A 527 -9.21 64.59 7.14
N LYS A 528 -8.52 64.43 6.00
CA LYS A 528 -8.53 65.37 4.86
C LYS A 528 -9.68 65.11 3.88
N SER A 529 -10.32 63.94 3.96
CA SER A 529 -11.38 63.51 3.05
C SER A 529 -12.75 63.53 3.72
N ASN A 530 -13.78 63.91 2.96
CA ASN A 530 -15.18 63.79 3.40
C ASN A 530 -15.76 62.39 3.14
N SER A 531 -15.02 61.50 2.47
CA SER A 531 -15.45 60.13 2.16
C SER A 531 -15.49 59.27 3.43
N SER A 532 -16.59 58.54 3.66
CA SER A 532 -16.68 57.59 4.77
C SER A 532 -15.68 56.45 4.58
N SER A 533 -14.72 56.35 5.49
CA SER A 533 -13.58 55.44 5.35
C SER A 533 -13.38 54.58 6.59
N LEU A 534 -13.02 53.32 6.36
CA LEU A 534 -12.70 52.33 7.40
C LEU A 534 -11.31 51.75 7.13
N LEU A 535 -10.46 51.78 8.14
CA LEU A 535 -9.16 51.12 8.17
C LEU A 535 -9.25 49.91 9.10
N MET A 536 -8.81 48.76 8.61
CA MET A 536 -8.67 47.54 9.38
C MET A 536 -7.25 47.01 9.19
N VAL A 537 -6.51 46.89 10.29
CA VAL A 537 -5.13 46.39 10.32
C VAL A 537 -5.14 45.07 11.06
N ILE A 538 -4.71 44.00 10.39
CA ILE A 538 -4.73 42.64 10.95
C ILE A 538 -3.38 41.94 10.83
N GLY A 539 -3.12 41.03 11.76
CA GLY A 539 -2.15 39.95 11.57
C GLY A 539 -2.82 38.71 11.00
N ASP A 540 -2.22 38.10 9.99
CA ASP A 540 -2.68 36.82 9.44
C ASP A 540 -2.28 35.64 10.35
N HIS A 541 -1.06 35.65 10.90
CA HIS A 541 -0.61 34.83 12.02
C HIS A 541 0.28 35.65 12.97
N GLY A 542 0.78 35.01 14.02
CA GLY A 542 1.85 35.51 14.87
C GLY A 542 3.16 34.76 14.59
N MET A 543 4.08 34.79 15.53
CA MET A 543 5.38 34.11 15.43
C MET A 543 5.89 33.68 16.81
N THR A 544 6.66 32.60 16.84
CA THR A 544 7.40 32.13 18.03
C THR A 544 8.44 33.16 18.48
N GLN A 545 9.11 32.90 19.61
CA GLN A 545 10.22 33.75 20.06
C GLN A 545 11.45 33.69 19.14
N GLN A 546 11.55 32.67 18.32
CA GLN A 546 12.59 32.49 17.32
C GLN A 546 12.23 33.12 15.98
N GLY A 547 10.99 33.59 15.80
CA GLY A 547 10.50 34.15 14.54
C GLY A 547 9.90 33.13 13.57
N ASP A 548 9.80 31.86 13.99
CA ASP A 548 9.14 30.79 13.24
C ASP A 548 7.60 30.84 13.38
N HIS A 549 6.86 30.31 12.40
CA HIS A 549 5.38 30.13 12.45
C HIS A 549 4.89 28.88 11.66
N GLY A 550 3.70 28.36 11.96
CA GLY A 550 3.05 27.21 11.31
C GLY A 550 2.44 26.16 12.28
N GLY A 551 2.64 26.34 13.59
CA GLY A 551 2.17 25.50 14.68
C GLY A 551 0.89 25.99 15.36
N ASP A 552 0.72 25.61 16.63
CA ASP A 552 -0.43 25.95 17.51
C ASP A 552 0.01 26.69 18.79
N GLU A 553 1.23 27.25 18.85
CA GLU A 553 1.67 28.00 20.03
C GLU A 553 0.92 29.32 20.20
N LEU A 554 0.76 29.77 21.45
CA LEU A 554 0.02 30.99 21.78
C LEU A 554 0.52 32.21 20.99
N ASN A 555 1.84 32.41 20.89
CA ASN A 555 2.40 33.54 20.15
C ASN A 555 2.22 33.44 18.63
N GLU A 556 1.92 32.25 18.10
CA GLU A 556 1.63 32.05 16.68
C GLU A 556 0.14 32.26 16.37
N ILE A 557 -0.75 31.93 17.30
CA ILE A 557 -2.20 32.04 17.09
C ILE A 557 -2.77 33.39 17.53
N GLU A 558 -2.14 34.09 18.48
CA GLU A 558 -2.61 35.38 18.99
C GLU A 558 -2.09 36.55 18.14
N THR A 559 -2.92 36.99 17.19
CA THR A 559 -2.64 38.12 16.31
C THR A 559 -3.43 39.36 16.72
N ALA A 560 -3.18 40.48 16.05
CA ALA A 560 -3.89 41.72 16.26
C ALA A 560 -5.00 41.97 15.24
N MET A 561 -6.06 42.67 15.67
CA MET A 561 -6.98 43.39 14.78
C MET A 561 -7.24 44.79 15.33
N PHE A 562 -6.69 45.80 14.68
CA PHE A 562 -6.95 47.21 14.96
C PHE A 562 -7.88 47.79 13.90
N ILE A 563 -8.87 48.57 14.34
CA ILE A 563 -9.89 49.16 13.46
C ILE A 563 -9.98 50.65 13.76
N TYR A 564 -10.03 51.47 12.71
CA TYR A 564 -10.21 52.92 12.80
C TYR A 564 -11.14 53.45 11.71
N THR A 565 -11.99 54.42 12.03
CA THR A 565 -12.85 55.11 11.05
C THR A 565 -12.88 56.62 11.25
N ASN A 566 -13.07 57.38 10.17
CA ASN A 566 -13.34 58.82 10.26
C ASN A 566 -14.79 59.18 10.62
N LYS A 567 -15.71 58.21 10.69
CA LYS A 567 -17.06 58.47 11.21
C LYS A 567 -17.02 58.72 12.72
N PRO A 568 -17.52 59.87 13.21
CA PRO A 568 -17.54 60.16 14.63
C PRO A 568 -18.56 59.28 15.37
N ASN A 569 -18.24 58.90 16.61
CA ASN A 569 -19.12 58.13 17.49
C ASN A 569 -19.66 56.80 16.90
N TYR A 570 -18.89 56.15 16.03
CA TYR A 570 -19.35 54.97 15.30
C TYR A 570 -19.33 53.70 16.18
N PHE A 571 -18.29 53.52 17.01
CA PHE A 571 -18.20 52.38 17.91
C PHE A 571 -18.83 52.69 19.27
N SER A 572 -19.64 51.76 19.79
CA SER A 572 -20.33 51.85 21.08
C SER A 572 -19.64 51.09 22.23
N LEU A 573 -18.40 50.65 22.01
CA LEU A 573 -17.66 49.78 22.93
C LEU A 573 -17.03 50.55 24.10
N SER A 574 -17.08 49.96 25.29
CA SER A 574 -16.18 50.33 26.37
C SER A 574 -14.83 49.63 26.18
N GLN A 575 -13.74 50.40 26.08
CA GLN A 575 -12.37 49.88 25.90
C GLN A 575 -11.79 49.16 27.15
N GLN A 576 -12.58 48.97 28.21
CA GLN A 576 -12.06 48.51 29.51
C GLN A 576 -11.71 47.02 29.55
N ASN A 577 -12.22 46.20 28.63
CA ASN A 577 -11.95 44.76 28.61
C ASN A 577 -11.30 44.35 27.29
N GLU A 578 -10.18 43.63 27.38
CA GLU A 578 -9.60 42.94 26.22
C GLU A 578 -10.60 41.92 25.67
N LYS A 579 -10.91 42.04 24.38
CA LYS A 579 -11.83 41.13 23.68
C LYS A 579 -11.08 40.31 22.66
N SER A 580 -11.41 39.03 22.61
CA SER A 580 -10.87 38.07 21.65
C SER A 580 -11.95 37.69 20.63
N VAL A 581 -11.56 37.62 19.35
CA VAL A 581 -12.43 37.21 18.24
C VAL A 581 -11.71 36.20 17.38
N SER A 582 -12.45 35.29 16.74
CA SER A 582 -11.84 34.31 15.83
C SER A 582 -11.50 34.98 14.51
N GLN A 583 -10.41 34.60 13.86
CA GLN A 583 -10.02 35.15 12.56
C GLN A 583 -11.11 34.97 11.48
N ILE A 584 -11.82 33.83 11.51
CA ILE A 584 -12.92 33.56 10.58
C ILE A 584 -14.11 34.52 10.76
N ASP A 585 -14.27 35.16 11.92
CA ASP A 585 -15.33 36.14 12.20
C ASP A 585 -15.13 37.44 11.40
N LEU A 586 -13.92 37.66 10.89
CA LEU A 586 -13.59 38.80 10.06
C LEU A 586 -14.41 38.81 8.77
N VAL A 587 -14.62 37.64 8.16
CA VAL A 587 -15.24 37.54 6.83
C VAL A 587 -16.69 38.03 6.80
N PRO A 588 -17.62 37.55 7.65
CA PRO A 588 -18.97 38.09 7.66
C PRO A 588 -19.01 39.57 8.08
N THR A 589 -18.05 40.00 8.90
CA THR A 589 -17.92 41.40 9.34
C THR A 589 -17.43 42.32 8.21
N LEU A 590 -16.47 41.88 7.41
CA LEU A 590 -16.03 42.55 6.19
C LEU A 590 -17.14 42.55 5.13
N SER A 591 -17.88 41.45 4.98
CA SER A 591 -19.04 41.38 4.07
C SER A 591 -20.07 42.46 4.40
N TRP A 592 -20.32 42.70 5.70
CA TRP A 592 -21.17 43.80 6.17
C TRP A 592 -20.64 45.16 5.73
N PHE A 593 -19.39 45.52 6.07
CA PHE A 593 -18.83 46.85 5.75
C PHE A 593 -18.62 47.10 4.26
N LEU A 594 -18.38 46.04 3.49
CA LEU A 594 -18.22 46.12 2.05
C LEU A 594 -19.55 46.10 1.29
N HIS A 595 -20.66 45.85 2.00
CA HIS A 595 -21.99 45.70 1.45
C HIS A 595 -22.04 44.60 0.38
N THR A 596 -21.60 43.40 0.77
CA THR A 596 -21.62 42.18 -0.06
C THR A 596 -22.16 40.97 0.73
N LEU A 597 -22.55 39.91 0.03
CA LEU A 597 -23.02 38.69 0.70
C LEU A 597 -21.89 38.01 1.49
N ILE A 598 -22.27 37.33 2.57
CA ILE A 598 -21.36 36.47 3.33
C ILE A 598 -21.09 35.22 2.47
N PRO A 599 -19.84 34.78 2.28
CA PRO A 599 -19.52 33.58 1.51
C PRO A 599 -20.28 32.34 2.02
N PHE A 600 -20.70 31.48 1.10
CA PHE A 600 -21.62 30.37 1.37
C PHE A 600 -21.18 29.46 2.52
N SER A 601 -19.90 29.08 2.53
CA SER A 601 -19.34 28.13 3.51
C SER A 601 -18.84 28.78 4.79
N SER A 602 -18.96 30.11 4.93
CA SER A 602 -18.46 30.84 6.10
C SER A 602 -19.08 30.32 7.39
N LEU A 603 -18.22 30.02 8.36
CA LEU A 603 -18.56 29.71 9.76
C LEU A 603 -18.30 30.89 10.70
N GLY A 604 -17.78 31.99 10.14
CA GLY A 604 -17.59 33.22 10.87
C GLY A 604 -18.91 33.77 11.39
N MET A 605 -18.85 34.36 12.58
CA MET A 605 -19.96 35.10 13.16
C MET A 605 -19.60 36.58 13.27
N MET A 606 -20.46 37.47 12.78
CA MET A 606 -20.22 38.91 12.76
C MET A 606 -19.80 39.44 14.14
N ILE A 607 -18.82 40.33 14.14
CA ILE A 607 -18.35 41.01 15.35
C ILE A 607 -19.33 42.14 15.67
N ILE A 608 -20.45 41.79 16.31
CA ILE A 608 -21.56 42.71 16.62
C ILE A 608 -21.12 43.92 17.46
N ASP A 609 -20.03 43.76 18.20
CA ASP A 609 -19.41 44.79 19.02
C ASP A 609 -19.04 46.06 18.22
N ILE A 610 -18.64 45.91 16.94
CA ILE A 610 -18.27 47.04 16.07
C ILE A 610 -19.37 47.46 15.10
N ILE A 611 -20.56 46.88 15.22
CA ILE A 611 -21.75 47.23 14.45
C ILE A 611 -22.62 48.19 15.29
N PRO A 612 -23.12 49.30 14.70
CA PRO A 612 -24.02 50.22 15.38
C PRO A 612 -25.24 49.51 15.98
N VAL A 613 -25.65 49.88 17.20
CA VAL A 613 -26.65 49.15 18.00
C VAL A 613 -27.96 48.96 17.24
N GLU A 614 -28.39 49.98 16.51
CA GLU A 614 -29.60 49.99 15.69
C GLU A 614 -29.57 49.02 14.50
N GLN A 615 -28.38 48.59 14.06
CA GLN A 615 -28.19 47.68 12.94
C GLN A 615 -27.93 46.23 13.38
N ARG A 616 -27.55 46.00 14.64
CA ARG A 616 -27.12 44.68 15.16
C ARG A 616 -28.13 43.57 14.93
N TYR A 617 -29.42 43.84 15.10
CA TYR A 617 -30.47 42.84 14.85
C TYR A 617 -30.45 42.34 13.40
N VAL A 618 -30.34 43.25 12.43
CA VAL A 618 -30.33 42.92 11.00
C VAL A 618 -29.04 42.20 10.63
N ALA A 619 -27.92 42.66 11.16
CA ALA A 619 -26.61 42.03 10.99
C ALA A 619 -26.60 40.57 11.48
N MET A 620 -27.05 40.33 12.72
CA MET A 620 -27.16 38.97 13.28
C MET A 620 -28.12 38.09 12.46
N LYS A 621 -29.25 38.64 12.02
CA LYS A 621 -30.22 37.91 11.19
C LYS A 621 -29.62 37.45 9.87
N LEU A 622 -28.97 38.34 9.12
CA LEU A 622 -28.34 37.98 7.83
C LEU A 622 -27.24 36.94 7.99
N ASN A 623 -26.42 37.07 9.05
CA ASN A 623 -25.40 36.08 9.34
C ASN A 623 -25.99 34.71 9.66
N PHE A 624 -27.02 34.69 10.51
CA PHE A 624 -27.72 33.46 10.87
C PHE A 624 -28.38 32.81 9.65
N GLU A 625 -29.01 33.59 8.77
CA GLU A 625 -29.62 33.07 7.53
C GLU A 625 -28.59 32.41 6.60
N GLN A 626 -27.41 33.02 6.40
CA GLN A 626 -26.34 32.38 5.63
C GLN A 626 -25.88 31.06 6.28
N ILE A 627 -25.65 31.07 7.60
CA ILE A 627 -25.26 29.86 8.33
C ILE A 627 -26.34 28.79 8.27
N GLU A 628 -27.63 29.16 8.32
CA GLU A 628 -28.76 28.22 8.25
C GLU A 628 -28.76 27.45 6.92
N ILE A 629 -28.52 28.17 5.81
CA ILE A 629 -28.41 27.60 4.47
C ILE A 629 -27.23 26.62 4.41
N TYR A 630 -26.07 27.02 4.93
CA TYR A 630 -24.89 26.15 4.98
C TYR A 630 -25.13 24.89 5.83
N LEU A 631 -25.68 25.07 7.03
CA LEU A 631 -25.99 23.99 7.98
C LEU A 631 -26.98 22.98 7.37
N LYS A 632 -27.94 23.44 6.58
CA LYS A 632 -28.89 22.56 5.88
C LYS A 632 -28.19 21.59 4.90
N GLN A 633 -27.07 22.00 4.29
CA GLN A 633 -26.33 21.13 3.38
C GLN A 633 -25.31 20.26 4.08
N ILE A 634 -24.52 20.82 5.01
CA ILE A 634 -23.45 20.07 5.68
C ILE A 634 -24.03 18.97 6.60
N SER A 635 -25.22 19.20 7.19
CA SER A 635 -25.89 18.23 8.06
C SER A 635 -26.33 16.94 7.37
N LEU A 636 -26.39 16.92 6.03
CA LEU A 636 -26.61 15.68 5.27
C LEU A 636 -25.46 14.68 5.40
N THR A 637 -24.26 15.18 5.66
CA THR A 637 -23.05 14.35 5.82
C THR A 637 -22.53 14.30 7.23
N LEU A 638 -22.85 15.31 8.04
CA LEU A 638 -22.22 15.53 9.33
C LEU A 638 -23.27 15.85 10.40
N PRO A 639 -23.54 14.94 11.35
CA PRO A 639 -24.55 15.16 12.37
C PRO A 639 -24.14 16.30 13.31
N LEU A 640 -25.09 17.20 13.57
CA LEU A 640 -24.91 18.34 14.48
C LEU A 640 -25.18 17.92 15.93
N SER A 641 -24.50 18.53 16.89
CA SER A 641 -24.76 18.27 18.32
C SER A 641 -26.16 18.75 18.72
N ASP A 642 -26.78 18.07 19.70
CA ASP A 642 -28.13 18.40 20.17
C ASP A 642 -28.22 19.86 20.64
N LYS A 643 -27.22 20.33 21.39
CA LYS A 643 -27.14 21.73 21.84
C LYS A 643 -27.09 22.74 20.69
N LEU A 644 -26.34 22.43 19.63
CA LEU A 644 -26.28 23.30 18.44
C LEU A 644 -27.63 23.33 17.71
N GLN A 645 -28.32 22.18 17.64
CA GLN A 645 -29.66 22.09 17.05
C GLN A 645 -30.70 22.88 17.86
N GLU A 646 -30.64 22.82 19.20
CA GLU A 646 -31.49 23.60 20.09
C GLU A 646 -31.28 25.11 19.90
N LEU A 647 -30.04 25.58 19.97
CA LEU A 647 -29.71 26.99 19.76
C LEU A 647 -30.12 27.48 18.37
N ARG A 648 -29.91 26.65 17.34
CA ARG A 648 -30.38 26.91 15.97
C ARG A 648 -31.90 27.08 15.91
N ALA A 649 -32.67 26.22 16.58
CA ALA A 649 -34.13 26.30 16.60
C ALA A 649 -34.63 27.56 17.33
N ASN A 650 -33.97 27.93 18.44
CA ASN A 650 -34.30 29.13 19.22
C ASN A 650 -34.07 30.41 18.40
N LEU A 651 -32.90 30.56 17.77
CA LEU A 651 -32.61 31.71 16.90
C LEU A 651 -33.51 31.76 15.67
N ARG A 652 -33.80 30.62 15.04
CA ARG A 652 -34.73 30.53 13.91
C ARG A 652 -36.11 31.04 14.30
N THR A 653 -36.60 30.68 15.49
CA THR A 653 -37.91 31.13 15.99
C THR A 653 -37.92 32.65 16.18
N ILE A 654 -36.86 33.21 16.79
CA ILE A 654 -36.71 34.67 16.97
C ILE A 654 -36.75 35.39 15.62
N PHE A 655 -35.87 35.02 14.68
CA PHE A 655 -35.72 35.75 13.42
C PHE A 655 -36.90 35.60 12.44
N ILE A 656 -37.68 34.51 12.56
CA ILE A 656 -38.94 34.31 11.81
C ILE A 656 -40.09 35.11 12.41
N SER A 657 -40.20 35.20 13.74
CA SER A 657 -41.33 35.84 14.40
C SER A 657 -41.45 37.35 14.16
N PHE A 658 -40.44 38.00 13.57
CA PHE A 658 -40.34 39.45 13.33
C PHE A 658 -40.54 40.32 14.58
N ASP A 659 -40.47 39.72 15.77
CA ASP A 659 -40.70 40.36 17.06
C ASP A 659 -39.47 41.19 17.45
N ARG A 660 -39.42 42.42 16.92
CA ARG A 660 -38.39 43.43 17.25
C ARG A 660 -38.49 43.93 18.69
N GLU A 661 -39.56 43.60 19.41
CA GLU A 661 -39.77 44.02 20.81
C GLU A 661 -38.99 43.16 21.81
N ARG A 662 -38.43 42.01 21.37
CA ARG A 662 -37.54 41.21 22.22
C ARG A 662 -36.26 41.99 22.55
N ASN A 663 -35.84 41.85 23.79
CA ASN A 663 -34.65 42.51 24.31
C ASN A 663 -33.40 42.14 23.48
N LEU A 664 -32.80 43.13 22.81
CA LEU A 664 -31.61 42.95 21.95
C LEU A 664 -30.47 42.23 22.69
N THR A 665 -30.29 42.52 23.98
CA THR A 665 -29.25 41.87 24.81
C THR A 665 -29.47 40.36 24.94
N MET A 666 -30.72 39.90 25.00
CA MET A 666 -31.04 38.46 25.03
C MET A 666 -30.70 37.81 23.69
N ILE A 667 -30.98 38.49 22.57
CA ILE A 667 -30.67 38.00 21.22
C ILE A 667 -29.15 37.93 21.03
N GLU A 668 -28.42 38.96 21.43
CA GLU A 668 -26.95 38.99 21.38
C GLU A 668 -26.34 37.86 22.22
N ASN A 669 -26.84 37.62 23.43
CA ASN A 669 -26.37 36.51 24.27
C ASN A 669 -26.60 35.15 23.59
N LEU A 670 -27.80 34.91 23.07
CA LEU A 670 -28.12 33.66 22.38
C LEU A 670 -27.30 33.50 21.08
N PHE A 671 -27.05 34.59 20.34
CA PHE A 671 -26.22 34.59 19.15
C PHE A 671 -24.75 34.27 19.49
N ASN A 672 -24.23 34.79 20.61
CA ASN A 672 -22.90 34.47 21.11
C ASN A 672 -22.78 33.02 21.61
N GLU A 673 -23.81 32.48 22.27
CA GLU A 673 -23.85 31.06 22.64
C GLU A 673 -23.88 30.16 21.40
N PHE A 674 -24.70 30.51 20.40
CA PHE A 674 -24.74 29.80 19.12
C PHE A 674 -23.40 29.86 18.40
N LYS A 675 -22.75 31.04 18.36
CA LYS A 675 -21.39 31.21 17.83
C LYS A 675 -20.41 30.25 18.48
N PHE A 676 -20.39 30.22 19.82
CA PHE A 676 -19.47 29.39 20.58
C PHE A 676 -19.67 27.90 20.26
N GLU A 677 -20.92 27.42 20.28
CA GLU A 677 -21.23 26.02 19.98
C GLU A 677 -20.97 25.65 18.53
N LEU A 678 -21.34 26.52 17.58
CA LEU A 678 -21.12 26.31 16.14
C LEU A 678 -19.64 26.12 15.85
N GLN A 679 -18.81 27.06 16.29
CA GLN A 679 -17.38 27.02 15.99
C GLN A 679 -16.68 25.89 16.75
N THR A 680 -17.09 25.60 17.99
CA THR A 680 -16.55 24.48 18.77
C THR A 680 -16.86 23.13 18.10
N HIS A 681 -18.10 22.96 17.62
CA HIS A 681 -18.52 21.74 16.92
C HIS A 681 -17.62 21.44 15.70
N PHE A 682 -17.40 22.45 14.84
CA PHE A 682 -16.60 22.27 13.63
C PHE A 682 -15.09 22.22 13.89
N ARG A 683 -14.55 22.94 14.89
CA ARG A 683 -13.14 22.83 15.29
C ARG A 683 -12.78 21.42 15.77
N LEU A 684 -13.67 20.80 16.56
CA LEU A 684 -13.49 19.43 17.04
C LEU A 684 -13.44 18.39 15.91
N GLN A 685 -13.99 18.72 14.74
CA GLN A 685 -14.05 17.81 13.60
C GLN A 685 -12.98 18.10 12.54
N TRP A 686 -12.63 19.37 12.32
CA TRP A 686 -11.84 19.79 11.16
C TRP A 686 -10.46 20.36 11.50
N SER A 687 -10.26 20.91 12.70
CA SER A 687 -8.99 21.56 13.07
C SER A 687 -8.24 20.92 14.24
N THR A 688 -8.81 19.91 14.91
CA THR A 688 -8.17 19.25 16.05
C THR A 688 -7.98 17.74 15.85
N PHE A 689 -6.81 17.23 16.24
CA PHE A 689 -6.50 15.80 16.19
C PHE A 689 -7.39 15.00 17.14
N ASN A 690 -7.89 13.84 16.68
CA ASN A 690 -8.54 12.88 17.57
C ASN A 690 -7.48 12.02 18.26
N VAL A 691 -6.93 12.56 19.36
CA VAL A 691 -5.83 11.94 20.13
C VAL A 691 -6.19 10.53 20.59
N PHE A 692 -7.46 10.27 20.95
CA PHE A 692 -7.91 8.94 21.36
C PHE A 692 -7.73 7.91 20.24
N ARG A 693 -8.22 8.19 19.03
CA ARG A 693 -8.06 7.31 17.87
C ARG A 693 -6.59 7.11 17.51
N ILE A 694 -5.79 8.17 17.60
CA ILE A 694 -4.33 8.09 17.36
C ILE A 694 -3.67 7.13 18.35
N ILE A 695 -3.93 7.29 19.66
CA ILE A 695 -3.35 6.44 20.70
C ILE A 695 -3.77 4.98 20.52
N VAL A 696 -5.07 4.73 20.31
CA VAL A 696 -5.58 3.37 20.04
C VAL A 696 -4.86 2.76 18.83
N GLY A 697 -4.72 3.53 17.75
CA GLY A 697 -4.00 3.09 16.56
C GLY A 697 -2.54 2.73 16.83
N LEU A 698 -1.80 3.61 17.51
CA LEU A 698 -0.40 3.39 17.88
C LEU A 698 -0.23 2.17 18.79
N VAL A 699 -1.11 1.98 19.78
CA VAL A 699 -1.07 0.82 20.69
C VAL A 699 -1.31 -0.48 19.92
N LEU A 700 -2.29 -0.53 19.01
CA LEU A 700 -2.56 -1.71 18.19
C LEU A 700 -1.37 -2.04 17.26
N MET A 701 -0.79 -1.03 16.62
CA MET A 701 0.41 -1.20 15.80
C MET A 701 1.59 -1.71 16.62
N LEU A 702 1.83 -1.14 17.81
CA LEU A 702 2.89 -1.55 18.73
C LEU A 702 2.72 -2.99 19.19
N LEU A 703 1.52 -3.38 19.63
CA LEU A 703 1.23 -4.76 20.05
C LEU A 703 1.47 -5.75 18.90
N SER A 704 1.00 -5.44 17.69
CA SER A 704 1.26 -6.28 16.51
C SER A 704 2.76 -6.42 16.22
N CYS A 705 3.48 -5.30 16.26
CA CYS A 705 4.92 -5.25 16.08
C CYS A 705 5.67 -6.09 17.13
N LEU A 706 5.34 -5.95 18.41
CA LEU A 706 5.93 -6.73 19.50
C LEU A 706 5.70 -8.24 19.31
N ILE A 707 4.48 -8.64 18.93
CA ILE A 707 4.17 -10.05 18.66
C ILE A 707 4.94 -10.54 17.42
N PHE A 708 5.09 -9.72 16.37
CA PHE A 708 5.95 -10.06 15.24
C PHE A 708 7.41 -10.30 15.64
N ILE A 709 7.96 -9.47 16.54
CA ILE A 709 9.29 -9.69 17.12
C ILE A 709 9.32 -10.99 17.90
N LEU A 710 8.36 -11.25 18.78
CA LEU A 710 8.35 -12.49 19.58
C LEU A 710 8.27 -13.74 18.69
N ILE A 711 7.48 -13.70 17.62
CA ILE A 711 7.43 -14.74 16.59
C ILE A 711 8.79 -14.88 15.90
N TYR A 712 9.40 -13.76 15.52
CA TYR A 712 10.70 -13.73 14.88
C TYR A 712 11.77 -14.35 15.79
N LEU A 713 11.84 -13.93 17.06
CA LEU A 713 12.81 -14.44 18.06
C LEU A 713 12.61 -15.92 18.36
N LYS A 714 11.36 -16.38 18.53
CA LYS A 714 11.04 -17.79 18.82
C LYS A 714 11.39 -18.73 17.66
N LEU A 715 11.29 -18.26 16.41
CA LEU A 715 11.75 -19.01 15.24
C LEU A 715 13.29 -18.97 15.09
N PHE A 716 13.96 -17.96 15.64
CA PHE A 716 15.40 -17.72 15.48
C PHE A 716 16.24 -18.36 16.60
N THR A 717 15.66 -18.67 17.77
CA THR A 717 16.35 -19.32 18.90
C THR A 717 16.93 -20.70 18.58
N ILE A 718 16.57 -21.29 17.44
CA ILE A 718 17.04 -22.63 17.04
C ILE A 718 18.40 -22.55 16.30
N LEU A 719 18.78 -21.40 15.71
CA LEU A 719 20.00 -21.27 14.92
C LEU A 719 20.58 -19.83 15.01
N ILE A 720 21.68 -19.65 15.77
CA ILE A 720 22.76 -18.63 15.64
C ILE A 720 22.85 -17.43 16.63
N ASN A 721 24.04 -17.34 17.25
CA ASN A 721 24.91 -16.21 17.68
C ASN A 721 24.28 -14.86 18.13
N TYR A 722 24.22 -14.65 19.45
CA TYR A 722 23.73 -13.46 20.17
C TYR A 722 24.32 -12.11 19.71
N GLY A 723 25.58 -12.06 19.25
CA GLY A 723 26.22 -10.81 18.84
C GLY A 723 25.55 -10.13 17.63
N ASN A 724 25.12 -10.92 16.64
CA ASN A 724 24.42 -10.39 15.46
C ASN A 724 23.01 -9.88 15.81
N MET A 725 22.36 -10.47 16.82
CA MET A 725 21.03 -10.06 17.25
C MET A 725 21.09 -8.70 17.99
N ILE A 726 21.99 -8.57 18.96
CA ILE A 726 22.19 -7.32 19.72
C ILE A 726 22.55 -6.16 18.78
N PHE A 727 23.40 -6.41 17.77
CA PHE A 727 23.82 -5.39 16.82
C PHE A 727 22.71 -4.96 15.84
N ASN A 728 21.90 -5.90 15.35
CA ASN A 728 20.73 -5.55 14.54
C ASN A 728 19.73 -4.73 15.35
N ILE A 729 19.53 -5.06 16.64
CA ILE A 729 18.69 -4.28 17.56
C ILE A 729 19.28 -2.88 17.76
N SER A 730 20.60 -2.73 17.93
CA SER A 730 21.22 -1.41 18.10
C SER A 730 21.15 -0.53 16.85
N LEU A 731 21.30 -1.10 15.65
CA LEU A 731 21.13 -0.37 14.39
C LEU A 731 19.68 0.07 14.17
N VAL A 732 18.75 -0.81 14.52
CA VAL A 732 17.31 -0.55 14.48
C VAL A 732 16.98 0.58 15.48
N LEU A 733 17.45 0.52 16.72
CA LEU A 733 17.32 1.59 17.71
C LEU A 733 17.95 2.90 17.25
N MET A 734 19.12 2.87 16.59
CA MET A 734 19.77 4.07 16.07
C MET A 734 18.97 4.68 14.91
N TYR A 735 18.48 3.88 13.97
CA TYR A 735 17.57 4.36 12.92
C TYR A 735 16.30 5.01 13.52
N PHE A 736 15.84 4.48 14.66
CA PHE A 736 14.65 4.96 15.36
C PHE A 736 14.86 6.25 16.15
N THR A 737 15.95 6.38 16.91
CA THR A 737 16.24 7.62 17.67
C THR A 737 16.42 8.80 16.74
N ILE A 738 17.02 8.57 15.56
CA ILE A 738 17.23 9.62 14.57
C ILE A 738 15.89 10.06 13.94
N SER A 739 14.87 9.18 13.84
CA SER A 739 13.53 9.53 13.30
C SER A 739 12.76 10.63 14.08
N PHE A 740 13.22 11.01 15.27
CA PHE A 740 12.68 12.11 16.07
C PHE A 740 13.42 13.44 15.87
N SER A 741 14.50 13.46 15.09
CA SER A 741 15.29 14.67 14.83
C SER A 741 14.85 15.37 13.54
N ASN A 742 14.69 16.69 13.58
CA ASN A 742 14.47 17.52 12.39
C ASN A 742 15.58 17.28 11.34
N SER A 743 16.83 17.13 11.81
CA SER A 743 17.99 16.87 10.96
C SER A 743 17.91 15.53 10.23
N PHE A 744 17.22 14.54 10.79
CA PHE A 744 17.02 13.27 10.10
C PHE A 744 16.19 13.43 8.85
N ILE A 745 15.13 14.22 8.88
CA ILE A 745 14.25 14.30 7.72
C ILE A 745 14.92 15.06 6.59
N ILE A 746 15.71 16.08 6.92
CA ILE A 746 16.51 16.84 5.95
C ILE A 746 17.67 15.97 5.41
N ASN A 747 18.44 15.35 6.30
CA ASN A 747 19.67 14.59 5.95
C ASN A 747 19.47 13.07 5.95
N GLU A 748 18.25 12.59 5.71
CA GLU A 748 17.94 11.16 5.86
C GLU A 748 18.80 10.29 4.95
N ALA A 749 19.00 10.75 3.71
CA ALA A 749 19.81 10.06 2.74
C ALA A 749 21.24 9.82 3.25
N MET A 750 21.81 10.79 3.97
CA MET A 750 23.15 10.71 4.56
C MET A 750 23.17 9.78 5.78
N CYS A 751 22.12 9.82 6.62
CA CYS A 751 21.97 8.88 7.72
C CYS A 751 21.82 7.44 7.23
N LEU A 752 20.99 7.21 6.21
CA LEU A 752 20.82 5.91 5.55
C LEU A 752 22.12 5.44 4.90
N TYR A 753 22.84 6.34 4.22
CA TYR A 753 24.13 6.04 3.62
C TYR A 753 25.15 5.57 4.67
N PHE A 754 25.29 6.32 5.77
CA PHE A 754 26.18 5.97 6.88
C PHE A 754 25.80 4.60 7.47
N LEU A 755 24.51 4.39 7.78
CA LEU A 755 23.98 3.12 8.27
C LEU A 755 24.33 1.94 7.34
N LEU A 756 24.13 2.11 6.02
CA LEU A 756 24.43 1.09 5.03
C LEU A 756 25.91 0.75 4.98
N GLN A 757 26.79 1.76 5.00
CA GLN A 757 28.24 1.55 5.04
C GLN A 757 28.67 0.79 6.30
N THR A 758 28.15 1.17 7.46
CA THR A 758 28.42 0.48 8.72
C THR A 758 27.98 -0.98 8.67
N ILE A 759 26.78 -1.26 8.11
CA ILE A 759 26.27 -2.62 7.94
C ILE A 759 27.18 -3.45 7.01
N ILE A 760 27.63 -2.89 5.88
CA ILE A 760 28.53 -3.59 4.96
C ILE A 760 29.86 -3.91 5.64
N LEU A 761 30.46 -2.94 6.33
CA LEU A 761 31.77 -3.08 6.95
C LEU A 761 31.78 -4.19 8.00
N ILE A 762 30.70 -4.30 8.78
CA ILE A 762 30.57 -5.28 9.87
C ILE A 762 30.02 -6.63 9.37
N SER A 763 29.38 -6.67 8.20
CA SER A 763 28.85 -7.91 7.64
C SER A 763 29.91 -9.02 7.53
N LYS A 764 29.50 -10.30 7.68
CA LYS A 764 30.38 -11.47 7.53
C LYS A 764 30.70 -11.79 6.05
N ARG A 765 31.00 -10.77 5.26
CA ARG A 765 31.29 -10.87 3.81
C ARG A 765 32.80 -10.88 3.55
N LYS A 766 33.20 -11.42 2.40
CA LYS A 766 34.61 -11.36 1.96
C LYS A 766 35.03 -9.91 1.77
N ILE A 767 36.29 -9.58 2.05
CA ILE A 767 36.78 -8.20 2.00
C ILE A 767 36.57 -7.55 0.63
N LEU A 768 36.76 -8.32 -0.46
CA LEU A 768 36.50 -7.88 -1.83
C LEU A 768 35.03 -7.48 -2.04
N GLN A 769 34.07 -8.27 -1.52
CA GLN A 769 32.65 -7.95 -1.60
C GLN A 769 32.31 -6.69 -0.80
N LYS A 770 32.94 -6.49 0.37
CA LYS A 770 32.76 -5.27 1.16
C LYS A 770 33.25 -4.04 0.41
N VAL A 771 34.47 -4.11 -0.15
CA VAL A 771 35.05 -3.02 -0.95
C VAL A 771 34.17 -2.71 -2.15
N LEU A 772 33.70 -3.73 -2.87
CA LEU A 772 32.82 -3.57 -4.03
C LEU A 772 31.47 -2.93 -3.66
N LEU A 773 30.82 -3.40 -2.60
CA LEU A 773 29.55 -2.82 -2.12
C LEU A 773 29.74 -1.37 -1.64
N SER A 774 30.80 -1.08 -0.90
CA SER A 774 31.12 0.28 -0.47
C SER A 774 31.43 1.20 -1.65
N PHE A 775 32.11 0.70 -2.68
CA PHE A 775 32.38 1.45 -3.91
C PHE A 775 31.10 1.73 -4.70
N LEU A 776 30.21 0.74 -4.85
CA LEU A 776 28.91 0.92 -5.49
C LEU A 776 28.06 1.97 -4.77
N LEU A 777 28.02 1.95 -3.44
CA LEU A 777 27.36 3.01 -2.66
C LEU A 777 28.03 4.36 -2.87
N PHE A 778 29.36 4.43 -2.86
CA PHE A 778 30.08 5.67 -3.11
C PHE A 778 29.70 6.29 -4.46
N LEU A 779 29.57 5.48 -5.52
CA LEU A 779 29.12 5.96 -6.84
C LEU A 779 27.72 6.58 -6.80
N THR A 780 26.81 6.05 -5.97
CA THR A 780 25.46 6.62 -5.81
C THR A 780 25.46 7.97 -5.09
N ARG A 781 26.52 8.33 -4.35
CA ARG A 781 26.63 9.61 -3.62
C ARG A 781 26.64 10.82 -4.55
N ALA A 782 27.18 10.68 -5.77
CA ALA A 782 27.16 11.76 -6.77
C ALA A 782 25.73 12.24 -7.08
N PHE A 783 24.74 11.35 -7.00
CA PHE A 783 23.33 11.65 -7.27
C PHE A 783 22.60 12.24 -6.05
N LEU A 784 23.16 12.11 -4.84
CA LEU A 784 22.64 12.78 -3.64
C LEU A 784 22.92 14.29 -3.65
N ILE A 785 23.97 14.75 -4.33
CA ILE A 785 24.28 16.18 -4.47
C ILE A 785 23.18 16.87 -5.30
N CYS A 786 22.66 16.21 -6.34
CA CYS A 786 21.54 16.73 -7.14
C CYS A 786 20.27 16.96 -6.31
N ARG A 787 20.11 16.26 -5.18
CA ARG A 787 19.03 16.48 -4.21
C ARG A 787 19.24 17.80 -3.44
N GLU A 788 20.47 18.11 -3.05
CA GLU A 788 20.81 19.27 -2.23
C GLU A 788 20.67 20.59 -3.02
N GLU A 789 20.96 20.57 -4.33
CA GLU A 789 20.89 21.76 -5.21
C GLU A 789 19.50 22.00 -5.83
N GLN A 790 18.49 21.17 -5.52
CA GLN A 790 17.11 21.24 -6.04
C GLN A 790 17.02 21.40 -7.57
N GLN A 791 17.99 20.87 -8.32
CA GLN A 791 18.04 21.07 -9.77
C GLN A 791 17.03 20.15 -10.47
N PRO A 792 16.20 20.68 -11.40
CA PRO A 792 15.22 19.89 -12.15
C PRO A 792 15.86 18.83 -13.07
N TYR A 793 17.17 18.94 -13.32
CA TYR A 793 17.96 18.00 -14.10
C TYR A 793 19.10 17.47 -13.22
N CYS A 794 18.99 16.22 -12.76
CA CYS A 794 20.14 15.46 -12.31
C CYS A 794 21.01 15.13 -13.53
N ILE A 795 21.83 16.07 -13.96
CA ILE A 795 23.02 15.79 -14.75
C ILE A 795 24.11 16.26 -13.81
N ASP A 796 24.95 15.38 -13.25
CA ASP A 796 26.28 15.30 -13.85
C ASP A 796 27.24 14.23 -13.29
N PRO A 797 27.86 13.42 -14.17
CA PRO A 797 29.31 13.25 -14.22
C PRO A 797 29.99 14.42 -14.96
N ILE A 798 29.19 15.30 -15.57
CA ILE A 798 29.56 16.31 -16.55
C ILE A 798 29.45 17.72 -15.96
N TRP A 799 29.54 17.95 -14.65
CA TRP A 799 29.85 19.32 -14.16
C TRP A 799 31.30 19.61 -14.54
N LEU A 800 32.07 18.52 -14.71
CA LEU A 800 33.34 18.42 -15.41
C LEU A 800 33.28 18.68 -16.94
N ILE A 801 32.11 18.64 -17.61
CA ILE A 801 31.97 18.75 -19.08
C ILE A 801 30.90 19.78 -19.52
N LYS A 802 30.08 20.34 -18.62
CA LYS A 802 29.03 21.35 -18.87
C LYS A 802 29.64 22.74 -19.00
N LYS A 803 30.66 22.83 -19.83
CA LYS A 803 30.94 24.00 -20.66
C LYS A 803 30.70 23.69 -22.16
N LEU A 804 29.95 22.63 -22.49
CA LEU A 804 29.63 22.25 -23.86
C LEU A 804 28.15 21.88 -24.02
N SER A 805 27.50 22.57 -24.95
CA SER A 805 26.07 22.67 -25.26
C SER A 805 25.52 21.48 -26.07
N ASP A 806 24.22 21.22 -25.93
CA ASP A 806 23.25 20.46 -26.77
C ASP A 806 23.58 19.02 -27.23
N THR A 807 24.82 18.55 -27.09
CA THR A 807 25.25 17.19 -27.47
C THR A 807 25.18 16.18 -26.32
N SER A 808 25.00 16.65 -25.09
CA SER A 808 25.01 15.85 -23.86
C SER A 808 23.74 15.00 -23.66
N ASP A 809 22.56 15.47 -24.08
CA ASP A 809 21.30 14.75 -23.89
C ASP A 809 21.22 13.49 -24.77
N TYR A 810 21.74 13.54 -25.99
CA TYR A 810 21.83 12.37 -26.87
C TYR A 810 22.83 11.34 -26.34
N PHE A 811 23.98 11.78 -25.84
CA PHE A 811 24.96 10.89 -25.21
C PHE A 811 24.40 10.22 -23.96
N LEU A 812 23.71 10.97 -23.10
CA LEU A 812 23.09 10.44 -21.89
C LEU A 812 21.96 9.45 -22.21
N SER A 813 21.14 9.77 -23.22
CA SER A 813 20.10 8.87 -23.74
C SER A 813 20.69 7.59 -24.33
N PHE A 814 21.82 7.68 -25.04
CA PHE A 814 22.55 6.53 -25.57
C PHE A 814 23.12 5.64 -24.47
N MET A 815 23.77 6.24 -23.46
CA MET A 815 24.29 5.50 -22.30
C MET A 815 23.17 4.83 -21.49
N ALA A 816 22.05 5.52 -21.31
CA ALA A 816 20.86 4.97 -20.68
C ALA A 816 20.27 3.79 -21.47
N ALA A 817 20.27 3.89 -22.81
CA ALA A 817 19.82 2.80 -23.68
C ALA A 817 20.69 1.54 -23.45
N ILE A 818 22.02 1.69 -23.48
CA ILE A 818 22.96 0.58 -23.20
C ILE A 818 22.67 -0.03 -21.82
N VAL A 819 22.51 0.82 -20.80
CA VAL A 819 22.23 0.38 -19.42
C VAL A 819 20.95 -0.46 -19.34
N TRP A 820 19.85 0.02 -19.92
CA TRP A 820 18.59 -0.72 -19.93
C TRP A 820 18.66 -2.01 -20.75
N LEU A 821 19.41 -2.01 -21.85
CA LEU A 821 19.68 -3.23 -22.62
C LEU A 821 20.42 -4.26 -21.76
N ILE A 822 21.44 -3.85 -21.02
CA ILE A 822 22.17 -4.75 -20.11
C ILE A 822 21.23 -5.28 -19.02
N ILE A 823 20.43 -4.41 -18.38
CA ILE A 823 19.45 -4.85 -17.37
C ILE A 823 18.47 -5.86 -17.98
N LEU A 824 17.96 -5.62 -19.18
CA LEU A 824 17.06 -6.53 -19.86
C LEU A 824 17.73 -7.85 -20.23
N ILE A 825 18.98 -7.87 -20.70
CA ILE A 825 19.71 -9.12 -20.97
C ILE A 825 19.95 -9.92 -19.69
N LEU A 826 20.29 -9.25 -18.59
CA LEU A 826 20.56 -9.89 -17.32
C LEU A 826 19.29 -10.36 -16.61
N THR A 827 18.14 -9.77 -16.95
CA THR A 827 16.87 -10.07 -16.28
C THR A 827 15.92 -10.90 -17.15
N CYS A 828 15.76 -10.59 -18.42
CA CYS A 828 14.82 -11.29 -19.30
C CYS A 828 15.54 -12.35 -20.13
N ASN A 829 14.86 -13.47 -20.39
CA ASN A 829 15.37 -14.45 -21.34
C ASN A 829 15.18 -13.91 -22.76
N TYR A 830 16.07 -14.29 -23.69
CA TYR A 830 15.97 -13.88 -25.10
C TYR A 830 14.65 -14.30 -25.77
N LEU A 831 13.97 -15.31 -25.23
CA LEU A 831 12.65 -15.78 -25.67
C LEU A 831 11.51 -14.80 -25.32
N ASP A 832 11.74 -13.87 -24.39
CA ASP A 832 10.76 -12.87 -23.98
C ASP A 832 10.84 -11.63 -24.88
N PHE A 833 10.39 -11.75 -26.14
CA PHE A 833 10.60 -10.71 -27.15
C PHE A 833 9.91 -9.36 -26.85
N LEU A 834 8.81 -9.35 -26.08
CA LEU A 834 7.98 -8.16 -25.85
C LEU A 834 8.69 -7.04 -25.05
N PRO A 835 9.36 -7.30 -23.91
CA PRO A 835 10.20 -6.31 -23.25
C PRO A 835 11.27 -5.68 -24.14
N TYR A 836 11.89 -6.45 -25.05
CA TYR A 836 12.87 -5.92 -26.00
C TYR A 836 12.21 -5.00 -27.03
N ILE A 837 11.01 -5.32 -27.51
CA ILE A 837 10.23 -4.40 -28.36
C ILE A 837 9.93 -3.10 -27.60
N SER A 838 9.47 -3.19 -26.35
CA SER A 838 9.20 -2.03 -25.51
C SER A 838 10.46 -1.16 -25.36
N TYR A 839 11.61 -1.76 -25.06
CA TYR A 839 12.87 -1.05 -24.99
C TYR A 839 13.25 -0.35 -26.30
N ILE A 840 13.24 -1.06 -27.43
CA ILE A 840 13.59 -0.48 -28.75
C ILE A 840 12.66 0.70 -29.08
N SER A 841 11.37 0.57 -28.76
CA SER A 841 10.40 1.63 -28.99
C SER A 841 10.63 2.87 -28.09
N VAL A 842 11.04 2.69 -26.83
CA VAL A 842 11.37 3.84 -25.96
C VAL A 842 12.67 4.51 -26.39
N VAL A 843 13.69 3.73 -26.78
CA VAL A 843 14.94 4.28 -27.32
C VAL A 843 14.65 5.06 -28.59
N GLY A 844 13.90 4.49 -29.53
CA GLY A 844 13.50 5.19 -30.74
C GLY A 844 12.70 6.48 -30.47
N TYR A 845 11.89 6.50 -29.40
CA TYR A 845 11.21 7.71 -28.94
C TYR A 845 12.20 8.77 -28.42
N TRP A 846 13.21 8.41 -27.61
CA TRP A 846 14.24 9.36 -27.16
C TRP A 846 15.03 9.97 -28.33
N PHE A 847 15.14 9.27 -29.45
CA PHE A 847 15.77 9.78 -30.68
C PHE A 847 14.75 10.39 -31.68
N ASN A 848 13.54 10.75 -31.23
CA ASN A 848 12.50 11.39 -32.03
C ASN A 848 12.08 10.61 -33.29
N ILE A 849 12.20 9.28 -33.29
CA ILE A 849 11.75 8.43 -34.39
C ILE A 849 10.23 8.31 -34.36
N SER A 850 9.57 8.65 -35.48
CA SER A 850 8.12 8.59 -35.62
C SER A 850 7.56 7.18 -35.41
N TYR A 851 6.33 7.07 -34.89
CA TYR A 851 5.58 5.80 -34.67
C TYR A 851 6.14 4.83 -33.62
N THR A 852 7.31 5.08 -33.04
CA THR A 852 7.90 4.25 -31.99
C THR A 852 7.03 4.19 -30.73
N LEU A 853 6.45 5.32 -30.34
CA LEU A 853 5.56 5.41 -29.19
C LEU A 853 4.28 4.56 -29.33
N SER A 854 3.70 4.45 -30.53
CA SER A 854 2.55 3.56 -30.77
C SER A 854 2.92 2.08 -30.66
N ILE A 855 4.13 1.71 -31.08
CA ILE A 855 4.66 0.35 -30.94
C ILE A 855 4.88 0.02 -29.46
N PHE A 856 5.41 0.98 -28.68
CA PHE A 856 5.54 0.85 -27.23
C PHE A 856 4.18 0.51 -26.60
N TYR A 857 3.15 1.31 -26.86
CA TYR A 857 1.82 1.09 -26.28
C TYR A 857 1.17 -0.22 -26.69
N LEU A 858 1.27 -0.58 -27.97
CA LEU A 858 0.78 -1.88 -28.43
C LEU A 858 1.49 -3.02 -27.69
N SER A 859 2.81 -2.91 -27.49
CA SER A 859 3.58 -3.91 -26.74
C SER A 859 3.16 -4.00 -25.26
N ILE A 860 2.80 -2.87 -24.63
CA ILE A 860 2.29 -2.83 -23.25
C ILE A 860 0.90 -3.48 -23.16
N ILE A 861 -0.01 -3.18 -24.09
CA ILE A 861 -1.35 -3.79 -24.13
C ILE A 861 -1.23 -5.32 -24.25
N ILE A 862 -0.38 -5.79 -25.16
CA ILE A 862 -0.12 -7.23 -25.35
C ILE A 862 0.48 -7.84 -24.07
N GLN A 863 1.41 -7.16 -23.41
CA GLN A 863 1.98 -7.62 -22.14
C GLN A 863 0.94 -7.68 -21.02
N ILE A 864 0.02 -6.72 -20.92
CA ILE A 864 -1.10 -6.75 -19.97
C ILE A 864 -1.97 -7.98 -20.22
N CYS A 865 -2.33 -8.26 -21.48
CA CYS A 865 -3.06 -9.48 -21.83
C CYS A 865 -2.29 -10.74 -21.41
N PHE A 866 -0.97 -10.78 -21.62
CA PHE A 866 -0.14 -11.91 -21.17
C PHE A 866 -0.06 -12.04 -19.65
N VAL A 867 -0.04 -10.93 -18.91
CA VAL A 867 -0.06 -10.96 -17.43
C VAL A 867 -1.41 -11.47 -16.93
N LEU A 868 -2.52 -11.06 -17.56
CA LEU A 868 -3.86 -11.57 -17.20
C LEU A 868 -3.98 -13.09 -17.44
N LEU A 869 -3.29 -13.63 -18.45
CA LEU A 869 -3.27 -15.05 -18.76
C LEU A 869 -2.22 -15.85 -17.98
N ASN A 870 -1.02 -15.28 -17.81
CA ASN A 870 0.10 -15.86 -17.08
C ASN A 870 0.72 -14.82 -16.15
N PRO A 871 0.25 -14.80 -14.90
CA PRO A 871 0.61 -13.75 -13.97
C PRO A 871 2.07 -13.71 -13.52
N ASN A 872 2.80 -14.81 -13.70
CA ASN A 872 4.24 -14.89 -13.42
C ASN A 872 5.09 -13.96 -14.30
N ARG A 873 4.51 -13.36 -15.35
CA ARG A 873 5.16 -12.40 -16.25
C ARG A 873 5.03 -10.93 -15.82
N PHE A 874 4.45 -10.66 -14.63
CA PHE A 874 4.23 -9.30 -14.15
C PHE A 874 5.53 -8.48 -14.03
N ASP A 875 6.64 -9.10 -13.63
CA ASP A 875 7.96 -8.45 -13.56
C ASP A 875 8.41 -7.87 -14.92
N LYS A 876 8.17 -8.60 -16.02
CA LYS A 876 8.51 -8.19 -17.39
C LYS A 876 7.74 -6.94 -17.82
N LEU A 877 6.44 -6.88 -17.51
CA LEU A 877 5.60 -5.70 -17.77
C LEU A 877 6.13 -4.47 -17.04
N ILE A 878 6.56 -4.64 -15.79
CA ILE A 878 7.05 -3.53 -14.97
C ILE A 878 8.38 -2.99 -15.49
N TYR A 879 9.30 -3.83 -15.97
CA TYR A 879 10.51 -3.33 -16.65
C TYR A 879 10.16 -2.47 -17.87
N SER A 880 9.22 -2.91 -18.71
CA SER A 880 8.75 -2.14 -19.88
C SER A 880 8.17 -0.78 -19.50
N ILE A 881 7.37 -0.71 -18.42
CA ILE A 881 6.78 0.55 -17.93
C ILE A 881 7.86 1.45 -17.31
N LEU A 882 8.76 0.89 -16.49
CA LEU A 882 9.83 1.66 -15.84
C LEU A 882 10.79 2.28 -16.86
N ILE A 883 11.18 1.57 -17.92
CA ILE A 883 12.04 2.11 -18.98
C ILE A 883 11.45 3.40 -19.57
N PHE A 884 10.13 3.42 -19.77
CA PHE A 884 9.42 4.57 -20.33
C PHE A 884 9.24 5.72 -19.32
N VAL A 885 8.82 5.39 -18.10
CA VAL A 885 8.45 6.37 -17.06
C VAL A 885 9.67 7.00 -16.38
N VAL A 886 10.71 6.22 -16.09
CA VAL A 886 11.96 6.69 -15.47
C VAL A 886 12.83 7.42 -16.49
N GLY A 887 12.79 7.01 -17.75
CA GLY A 887 13.59 7.62 -18.81
C GLY A 887 15.11 7.41 -18.62
N TYR A 888 15.91 8.24 -19.26
CA TYR A 888 17.37 8.20 -19.17
C TYR A 888 17.94 8.72 -17.84
N ARG A 889 17.18 9.54 -17.09
CA ARG A 889 17.65 10.33 -15.94
C ARG A 889 18.17 9.49 -14.76
N PHE A 890 17.55 8.34 -14.47
CA PHE A 890 17.93 7.47 -13.34
C PHE A 890 18.43 6.09 -13.75
N SER A 891 18.59 5.86 -15.06
CA SER A 891 18.98 4.56 -15.60
C SER A 891 20.26 4.05 -14.94
N PHE A 892 21.24 4.92 -14.74
CA PHE A 892 22.51 4.57 -14.10
C PHE A 892 22.36 4.24 -12.60
N VAL A 893 21.51 4.95 -11.85
CA VAL A 893 21.25 4.63 -10.43
C VAL A 893 20.54 3.29 -10.29
N ILE A 894 19.59 2.99 -11.17
CA ILE A 894 18.90 1.69 -11.24
C ILE A 894 19.88 0.56 -11.60
N PHE A 895 20.83 0.82 -12.49
CA PHE A 895 21.91 -0.12 -12.81
C PHE A 895 22.77 -0.42 -11.58
N LEU A 896 23.24 0.61 -10.88
CA LEU A 896 23.99 0.43 -9.62
C LEU A 896 23.17 -0.34 -8.59
N GLN A 897 21.86 -0.07 -8.48
CA GLN A 897 20.94 -0.84 -7.66
C GLN A 897 20.98 -2.32 -8.03
N TYR A 898 20.85 -2.68 -9.32
CA TYR A 898 20.90 -4.07 -9.76
C TYR A 898 22.18 -4.79 -9.32
N PHE A 899 23.38 -4.22 -9.55
CA PHE A 899 24.64 -4.84 -9.13
C PHE A 899 24.75 -5.00 -7.62
N PHE A 900 24.27 -4.00 -6.88
CA PHE A 900 24.26 -4.06 -5.43
C PHE A 900 23.44 -5.26 -4.93
N TYR A 901 22.23 -5.46 -5.48
CA TYR A 901 21.38 -6.60 -5.14
C TYR A 901 21.97 -7.94 -5.59
N HIS A 902 22.63 -7.99 -6.76
CA HIS A 902 23.33 -9.19 -7.22
C HIS A 902 24.36 -9.67 -6.21
N ILE A 903 25.21 -8.78 -5.72
CA ILE A 903 26.26 -9.13 -4.74
C ILE A 903 25.63 -9.45 -3.38
N VAL A 904 24.59 -8.71 -2.97
CA VAL A 904 23.94 -8.92 -1.67
C VAL A 904 23.23 -10.27 -1.60
N LEU A 905 22.48 -10.63 -2.64
CA LEU A 905 21.60 -11.81 -2.66
C LEU A 905 22.32 -13.12 -3.03
N ASN A 906 23.51 -13.06 -3.62
CA ASN A 906 24.28 -14.25 -3.97
C ASN A 906 24.94 -14.94 -2.75
N ASP A 907 25.03 -14.26 -1.60
CA ASP A 907 25.47 -14.89 -0.35
C ASP A 907 24.29 -15.60 0.34
N ASN A 908 24.43 -16.91 0.61
CA ASN A 908 23.42 -17.76 1.28
C ASN A 908 23.09 -17.36 2.75
N ASN A 909 23.59 -16.23 3.24
CA ASN A 909 23.38 -15.78 4.61
C ASN A 909 21.95 -15.20 4.79
N GLN A 910 21.17 -15.79 5.69
CA GLN A 910 19.76 -15.41 5.93
C GLN A 910 19.57 -14.10 6.71
N SER A 911 20.65 -13.41 7.08
CA SER A 911 20.68 -12.28 8.02
C SER A 911 20.85 -10.90 7.35
N PHE A 912 20.19 -10.66 6.21
CA PHE A 912 20.26 -9.37 5.49
C PHE A 912 18.91 -8.66 5.31
N SER A 913 17.83 -9.08 5.98
CA SER A 913 16.50 -8.46 5.83
C SER A 913 16.49 -6.97 6.20
N LEU A 914 17.27 -6.56 7.20
CA LEU A 914 17.43 -5.16 7.59
C LEU A 914 18.15 -4.35 6.50
N LEU A 915 19.26 -4.89 5.97
CA LEU A 915 20.00 -4.28 4.86
C LEU A 915 19.08 -4.06 3.64
N LEU A 916 18.31 -5.08 3.24
CA LEU A 916 17.39 -4.99 2.10
C LEU A 916 16.24 -4.00 2.32
N SER A 917 15.73 -3.87 3.54
CA SER A 917 14.71 -2.87 3.86
C SER A 917 15.28 -1.44 3.83
N ILE A 918 16.46 -1.19 4.40
CA ILE A 918 17.12 0.12 4.40
C ILE A 918 17.56 0.54 2.98
N LEU A 919 18.05 -0.40 2.17
CA LEU A 919 18.40 -0.13 0.77
C LEU A 919 17.20 0.37 -0.04
N ALA A 920 16.00 -0.14 0.21
CA ALA A 920 14.79 0.31 -0.48
C ALA A 920 14.58 1.83 -0.32
N ASP A 921 14.73 2.32 0.91
CA ASP A 921 14.54 3.73 1.25
C ASP A 921 15.70 4.57 0.75
N TYR A 922 16.93 4.04 0.80
CA TYR A 922 18.10 4.73 0.25
C TYR A 922 17.97 4.99 -1.26
N PHE A 923 17.49 4.01 -2.04
CA PHE A 923 17.34 4.19 -3.48
C PHE A 923 16.19 5.13 -3.89
N PHE A 924 15.21 5.38 -3.01
CA PHE A 924 14.28 6.51 -3.17
C PHE A 924 15.05 7.84 -3.18
N TYR A 925 15.99 8.04 -2.24
CA TYR A 925 16.82 9.23 -2.22
C TYR A 925 17.89 9.28 -3.32
N ALA A 926 18.51 8.15 -3.64
CA ALA A 926 19.55 8.08 -4.68
C ALA A 926 19.02 8.38 -6.08
N THR A 927 17.72 8.17 -6.30
CA THR A 927 17.00 8.62 -7.51
C THR A 927 16.59 10.09 -7.43
N GLY A 928 17.11 10.87 -6.48
CA GLY A 928 16.86 12.31 -6.38
C GLY A 928 15.46 12.69 -5.91
N HIS A 929 14.70 11.75 -5.33
CA HIS A 929 13.41 12.06 -4.72
C HIS A 929 13.58 12.61 -3.30
N GLN A 930 12.60 13.40 -2.88
CA GLN A 930 12.47 13.87 -1.52
C GLN A 930 11.03 13.63 -1.04
N PRO A 931 10.83 13.36 0.26
CA PRO A 931 9.52 13.08 0.81
C PRO A 931 8.74 14.38 1.09
N VAL A 932 8.65 15.25 0.09
CA VAL A 932 7.94 16.54 0.11
C VAL A 932 7.07 16.62 -1.13
N LEU A 933 5.81 17.04 -0.99
CA LEU A 933 4.83 17.01 -2.07
C LEU A 933 5.21 17.92 -3.26
N SER A 934 5.84 19.08 -3.02
CA SER A 934 6.32 19.98 -4.09
C SER A 934 7.45 19.40 -4.94
N GLN A 935 8.14 18.37 -4.44
CA GLN A 935 9.25 17.71 -5.14
C GLN A 935 8.79 16.49 -5.96
N ILE A 936 7.47 16.25 -6.04
CA ILE A 936 6.91 15.23 -6.92
C ILE A 936 7.16 15.65 -8.38
N ARG A 937 7.78 14.76 -9.15
CA ARG A 937 8.14 15.00 -10.55
C ARG A 937 6.94 14.71 -11.46
N TRP A 938 6.06 15.70 -11.58
CA TRP A 938 4.86 15.60 -12.41
C TRP A 938 5.13 15.37 -13.91
N THR A 939 6.38 15.55 -14.39
CA THR A 939 6.75 15.20 -15.78
C THR A 939 6.45 13.75 -16.13
N ALA A 940 6.50 12.84 -15.15
CA ALA A 940 6.13 11.43 -15.35
C ALA A 940 4.65 11.23 -15.72
N ALA A 941 3.77 12.18 -15.39
CA ALA A 941 2.35 12.17 -15.77
C ALA A 941 2.14 12.55 -17.25
N PHE A 942 3.10 13.23 -17.89
CA PHE A 942 2.96 13.76 -19.25
C PHE A 942 4.06 13.27 -20.20
N PRO A 943 4.29 11.96 -20.33
CA PRO A 943 5.42 11.46 -21.11
C PRO A 943 5.27 11.69 -22.62
N THR A 944 4.11 12.15 -23.11
CA THR A 944 3.76 12.29 -24.55
C THR A 944 3.46 13.72 -24.99
N GLN A 945 3.74 14.74 -24.18
CA GLN A 945 3.25 16.12 -24.41
C GLN A 945 3.73 16.74 -25.74
N ASN A 946 4.78 16.18 -26.35
CA ASN A 946 5.41 16.68 -27.58
C ASN A 946 5.10 15.82 -28.84
N SER A 947 4.31 14.75 -28.75
CA SER A 947 4.04 13.89 -29.92
C SER A 947 2.72 14.24 -30.62
N SER A 948 2.77 14.46 -31.93
CA SER A 948 1.65 14.86 -32.77
C SER A 948 0.66 13.74 -33.12
N LEU A 949 0.72 12.58 -32.44
CA LEU A 949 0.02 11.35 -32.89
C LEU A 949 -0.80 10.64 -31.80
N ASN A 950 -2.03 10.34 -32.22
CA ASN A 950 -3.13 9.56 -31.62
C ASN A 950 -3.99 10.22 -30.53
N VAL A 951 -5.02 10.94 -30.99
CA VAL A 951 -6.21 11.36 -30.22
C VAL A 951 -6.82 10.19 -29.41
N TYR A 952 -6.80 8.95 -29.93
CA TYR A 952 -7.42 7.80 -29.25
C TYR A 952 -6.56 7.18 -28.13
N LEU A 953 -5.25 7.05 -28.33
CA LEU A 953 -4.33 6.56 -27.28
C LEU A 953 -4.09 7.65 -26.23
N SER A 954 -4.06 8.92 -26.64
CA SER A 954 -3.97 10.04 -25.71
C SER A 954 -5.20 10.11 -24.80
N LEU A 955 -6.41 9.75 -25.24
CA LEU A 955 -7.59 9.71 -24.35
C LEU A 955 -7.46 8.71 -23.18
N ILE A 956 -6.90 7.52 -23.41
CA ILE A 956 -6.70 6.50 -22.36
C ILE A 956 -5.56 6.90 -21.41
N ILE A 957 -4.46 7.43 -21.97
CA ILE A 957 -3.26 7.82 -21.23
C ILE A 957 -3.45 9.14 -20.49
N ASN A 958 -4.27 10.05 -21.04
CA ASN A 958 -4.64 11.30 -20.39
C ASN A 958 -5.67 11.11 -19.28
N SER A 959 -6.12 9.87 -19.03
CA SER A 959 -6.88 9.59 -17.82
C SER A 959 -6.02 9.92 -16.59
N LEU A 960 -6.62 10.64 -15.65
CA LEU A 960 -5.96 11.02 -14.40
C LEU A 960 -5.40 9.80 -13.64
N ILE A 961 -6.05 8.64 -13.78
CA ILE A 961 -5.64 7.38 -13.15
C ILE A 961 -4.30 6.88 -13.71
N VAL A 962 -4.16 6.81 -15.04
CA VAL A 962 -2.91 6.32 -15.67
C VAL A 962 -1.75 7.26 -15.37
N ARG A 963 -2.00 8.58 -15.45
CA ARG A 963 -1.02 9.61 -15.07
C ARG A 963 -0.55 9.46 -13.63
N GLY A 964 -1.49 9.25 -12.70
CA GLY A 964 -1.19 9.01 -11.29
C GLY A 964 -0.34 7.75 -11.09
N ILE A 965 -0.66 6.65 -11.80
CA ILE A 965 0.12 5.41 -11.74
C ILE A 965 1.56 5.63 -12.21
N PHE A 966 1.78 6.40 -13.29
CA PHE A 966 3.14 6.69 -13.76
C PHE A 966 3.94 7.49 -12.74
N VAL A 967 3.35 8.52 -12.13
CA VAL A 967 4.00 9.28 -11.06
C VAL A 967 4.36 8.36 -9.89
N LEU A 968 3.44 7.47 -9.45
CA LEU A 968 3.73 6.53 -8.36
C LEU A 968 4.83 5.53 -8.72
N ILE A 969 4.85 5.00 -9.94
CA ILE A 969 5.88 4.05 -10.40
C ILE A 969 7.24 4.73 -10.49
N GLU A 970 7.30 5.98 -10.96
CA GLU A 970 8.51 6.77 -11.01
C GLU A 970 9.07 7.03 -9.61
N THR A 971 8.23 7.60 -8.75
CA THR A 971 8.60 8.07 -7.42
C THR A 971 9.03 6.93 -6.49
N PHE A 972 8.39 5.76 -6.61
CA PHE A 972 8.71 4.58 -5.80
C PHE A 972 9.46 3.49 -6.56
N SER A 973 10.08 3.84 -7.69
CA SER A 973 10.82 2.91 -8.57
C SER A 973 11.88 2.08 -7.83
N GLY A 974 12.67 2.70 -6.94
CA GLY A 974 13.68 2.00 -6.14
C GLY A 974 13.09 0.93 -5.21
N GLN A 975 11.92 1.19 -4.62
CA GLN A 975 11.22 0.24 -3.74
C GLN A 975 10.53 -0.88 -4.53
N ILE A 976 9.97 -0.56 -5.70
CA ILE A 976 9.37 -1.53 -6.62
C ILE A 976 10.44 -2.50 -7.14
N LEU A 977 11.58 -1.98 -7.62
CA LEU A 977 12.69 -2.77 -8.15
C LEU A 977 13.32 -3.67 -7.10
N ASN A 978 13.36 -3.24 -5.83
CA ASN A 978 13.81 -4.07 -4.72
C ASN A 978 13.00 -5.39 -4.64
N VAL A 979 11.66 -5.31 -4.71
CA VAL A 979 10.79 -6.49 -4.69
C VAL A 979 11.08 -7.43 -5.85
N ILE A 980 11.25 -6.86 -7.05
CA ILE A 980 11.51 -7.63 -8.27
C ILE A 980 12.88 -8.32 -8.19
N PHE A 981 13.94 -7.62 -7.75
CA PHE A 981 15.27 -8.20 -7.62
C PHE A 981 15.32 -9.29 -6.56
N ILE A 982 14.66 -9.13 -5.41
CA ILE A 982 14.53 -10.19 -4.41
C ILE A 982 13.85 -11.42 -5.01
N ARG A 983 12.72 -11.25 -5.72
CA ARG A 983 12.00 -12.35 -6.37
C ARG A 983 12.85 -13.07 -7.41
N LYS A 984 13.65 -12.34 -8.16
CA LYS A 984 14.38 -12.89 -9.30
C LYS A 984 15.66 -13.60 -8.89
N MET A 985 16.43 -12.98 -8.00
CA MET A 985 17.82 -13.34 -7.72
C MET A 985 17.95 -14.23 -6.47
N TYR A 986 16.96 -14.19 -5.57
CA TYR A 986 17.00 -15.00 -4.35
C TYR A 986 16.34 -16.37 -4.55
N GLN A 987 16.84 -17.39 -3.85
CA GLN A 987 16.35 -18.76 -3.99
C GLN A 987 14.85 -18.88 -3.68
N LYS A 988 14.06 -19.40 -4.64
CA LYS A 988 12.59 -19.52 -4.55
C LYS A 988 12.09 -20.12 -3.24
N LYS A 989 12.78 -21.15 -2.72
CA LYS A 989 12.44 -21.81 -1.44
C LYS A 989 12.46 -20.88 -0.23
N TYR A 990 13.27 -19.81 -0.24
CA TYR A 990 13.46 -18.91 0.90
C TYR A 990 12.80 -17.53 0.71
N GLN A 991 12.28 -17.20 -0.47
CA GLN A 991 11.68 -15.89 -0.76
C GLN A 991 10.54 -15.53 0.20
N LYS A 992 9.60 -16.44 0.43
CA LYS A 992 8.44 -16.19 1.33
C LYS A 992 8.88 -15.84 2.76
N ALA A 993 9.90 -16.52 3.26
CA ALA A 993 10.44 -16.24 4.59
C ALA A 993 11.14 -14.87 4.62
N LEU A 994 11.92 -14.54 3.59
CA LEU A 994 12.59 -13.24 3.48
C LEU A 994 11.60 -12.08 3.41
N PHE A 995 10.56 -12.18 2.58
CA PHE A 995 9.53 -11.14 2.48
C PHE A 995 8.78 -10.95 3.80
N LYS A 996 8.48 -12.00 4.56
CA LYS A 996 7.90 -11.83 5.91
C LYS A 996 8.81 -11.04 6.84
N LYS A 997 10.13 -11.30 6.81
CA LYS A 997 11.10 -10.56 7.63
C LYS A 997 11.16 -9.08 7.22
N VAL A 998 11.18 -8.80 5.91
CA VAL A 998 11.16 -7.42 5.39
C VAL A 998 9.85 -6.72 5.74
N PHE A 999 8.70 -7.42 5.70
CA PHE A 999 7.39 -6.88 6.10
C PHE A 999 7.37 -6.42 7.54
N ILE A 1000 7.87 -7.27 8.45
CA ILE A 1000 7.94 -6.92 9.87
C ILE A 1000 8.76 -5.64 10.04
N ILE A 1001 9.95 -5.55 9.43
CA ILE A 1001 10.81 -4.37 9.53
C ILE A 1001 10.10 -3.12 8.98
N ASP A 1002 9.43 -3.22 7.83
CA ASP A 1002 8.72 -2.09 7.24
C ASP A 1002 7.51 -1.66 8.10
N CYS A 1003 6.81 -2.58 8.77
CA CYS A 1003 5.79 -2.27 9.77
C CYS A 1003 6.38 -1.49 10.96
N PHE A 1004 7.53 -1.94 11.48
CA PHE A 1004 8.21 -1.21 12.57
C PHE A 1004 8.58 0.22 12.17
N LYS A 1005 9.12 0.40 10.95
CA LYS A 1005 9.45 1.72 10.41
C LYS A 1005 8.23 2.63 10.34
N LEU A 1006 7.13 2.14 9.76
CA LEU A 1006 5.91 2.92 9.60
C LEU A 1006 5.28 3.26 10.95
N MET A 1007 5.28 2.35 11.92
CA MET A 1007 4.83 2.61 13.29
C MET A 1007 5.63 3.73 13.96
N ILE A 1008 6.96 3.75 13.78
CA ILE A 1008 7.81 4.73 14.44
C ILE A 1008 7.69 6.10 13.80
N ILE A 1009 7.57 6.17 12.49
CA ILE A 1009 7.26 7.43 11.81
C ILE A 1009 5.85 7.91 12.22
N SER A 1010 4.88 7.01 12.42
CA SER A 1010 3.56 7.39 12.98
C SER A 1010 3.69 7.96 14.40
N LEU A 1011 4.55 7.36 15.24
CA LEU A 1011 4.83 7.83 16.59
C LEU A 1011 5.57 9.18 16.59
N SER A 1012 6.56 9.37 15.71
CA SER A 1012 7.30 10.64 15.62
C SER A 1012 6.40 11.78 15.16
N VAL A 1013 5.57 11.54 14.14
CA VAL A 1013 4.57 12.52 13.68
C VAL A 1013 3.53 12.81 14.77
N PHE A 1014 3.12 11.82 15.57
CA PHE A 1014 2.27 12.07 16.72
C PHE A 1014 2.94 12.93 17.79
N ILE A 1015 4.19 12.64 18.16
CA ILE A 1015 4.94 13.42 19.16
C ILE A 1015 5.15 14.85 18.67
N LEU A 1016 5.50 15.01 17.39
CA LEU A 1016 5.78 16.28 16.74
C LEU A 1016 4.53 16.93 16.13
N ARG A 1017 3.32 16.50 16.52
CA ARG A 1017 2.05 17.00 15.97
C ARG A 1017 1.78 18.49 16.23
N ARG A 1018 2.54 19.09 17.16
CA ARG A 1018 2.52 20.52 17.49
C ARG A 1018 3.75 21.26 16.98
N HIS A 1019 4.68 20.54 16.36
CA HIS A 1019 5.89 21.14 15.83
C HIS A 1019 5.56 21.93 14.57
N LEU A 1020 6.15 23.11 14.43
CA LEU A 1020 6.01 24.03 13.29
C LEU A 1020 6.09 23.35 11.92
N MET A 1021 7.13 22.52 11.75
CA MET A 1021 7.42 21.77 10.53
C MET A 1021 6.56 20.52 10.34
N LEU A 1022 5.52 20.29 11.16
CA LEU A 1022 4.66 19.11 11.06
C LEU A 1022 4.19 18.92 9.62
N TRP A 1023 3.63 19.98 9.04
CA TRP A 1023 2.96 19.89 7.75
C TRP A 1023 3.91 20.07 6.56
N LYS A 1024 5.04 20.75 6.76
CA LYS A 1024 6.07 20.95 5.73
C LYS A 1024 7.00 19.74 5.56
N ILE A 1025 7.27 19.02 6.65
CA ILE A 1025 8.35 18.02 6.71
C ILE A 1025 7.84 16.67 7.25
N PHE A 1026 7.31 16.64 8.48
CA PHE A 1026 7.02 15.38 9.19
C PHE A 1026 5.87 14.58 8.57
N CYS A 1027 4.76 15.24 8.28
CA CYS A 1027 3.58 14.61 7.72
C CYS A 1027 3.80 14.16 6.26
N PRO A 1028 4.38 14.99 5.36
CA PRO A 1028 4.82 14.51 4.05
C PRO A 1028 5.72 13.27 4.16
N ARG A 1029 6.70 13.26 5.08
CA ARG A 1029 7.54 12.08 5.32
C ARG A 1029 6.74 10.83 5.67
N PHE A 1030 5.79 10.95 6.56
CA PHE A 1030 4.87 9.87 6.91
C PHE A 1030 4.04 9.40 5.71
N LEU A 1031 3.46 10.32 4.92
CA LEU A 1031 2.69 9.98 3.73
C LEU A 1031 3.52 9.22 2.70
N PHE A 1032 4.74 9.69 2.40
CA PHE A 1032 5.63 8.99 1.46
C PHE A 1032 6.00 7.60 1.98
N GLN A 1033 6.24 7.46 3.29
CA GLN A 1033 6.49 6.13 3.87
C GLN A 1033 5.27 5.21 3.79
N LEU A 1034 4.07 5.74 4.04
CA LEU A 1034 2.81 5.00 3.96
C LEU A 1034 2.53 4.54 2.53
N VAL A 1035 2.62 5.45 1.56
CA VAL A 1035 2.38 5.15 0.15
C VAL A 1035 3.44 4.18 -0.38
N GLY A 1036 4.72 4.40 -0.05
CA GLY A 1036 5.80 3.47 -0.38
C GLY A 1036 5.60 2.08 0.23
N PHE A 1037 5.14 2.00 1.48
CA PHE A 1037 4.76 0.74 2.13
C PHE A 1037 3.64 0.03 1.35
N ILE A 1038 2.55 0.73 1.02
CA ILE A 1038 1.41 0.18 0.26
C ILE A 1038 1.88 -0.33 -1.10
N ILE A 1039 2.62 0.48 -1.85
CA ILE A 1039 3.11 0.13 -3.20
C ILE A 1039 4.02 -1.09 -3.12
N LYS A 1040 5.04 -1.07 -2.26
CA LYS A 1040 5.97 -2.20 -2.10
C LYS A 1040 5.23 -3.50 -1.84
N TRP A 1041 4.29 -3.51 -0.89
CA TRP A 1041 3.56 -4.73 -0.53
C TRP A 1041 2.49 -5.15 -1.53
N LEU A 1042 1.88 -4.20 -2.24
CA LEU A 1042 1.02 -4.49 -3.39
C LEU A 1042 1.81 -5.21 -4.49
N PHE A 1043 3.03 -4.74 -4.80
CA PHE A 1043 3.93 -5.42 -5.75
C PHE A 1043 4.40 -6.78 -5.24
N VAL A 1044 4.65 -6.95 -3.95
CA VAL A 1044 4.95 -8.26 -3.36
C VAL A 1044 3.77 -9.22 -3.55
N ILE A 1045 2.52 -8.78 -3.37
CA ILE A 1045 1.33 -9.61 -3.57
C ILE A 1045 1.17 -9.98 -5.05
N LEU A 1046 1.25 -8.97 -5.94
CA LEU A 1046 1.12 -9.16 -7.39
C LEU A 1046 2.22 -10.05 -7.98
N THR A 1047 3.37 -10.11 -7.32
CA THR A 1047 4.42 -11.03 -7.73
C THR A 1047 4.27 -12.40 -7.07
N ILE A 1048 4.02 -12.52 -5.76
CA ILE A 1048 4.04 -13.83 -5.05
C ILE A 1048 2.79 -14.70 -5.29
N LYS A 1049 1.62 -14.09 -5.50
CA LYS A 1049 0.30 -14.78 -5.49
C LYS A 1049 -0.29 -15.03 -6.87
N LEU A 1050 0.51 -14.78 -7.89
CA LEU A 1050 0.31 -14.94 -9.32
C LEU A 1050 1.49 -15.79 -9.80
#